data_AF-A0A9Q1D5Y6-F1
#
_entry.id   AF-A0A9Q1D5Y6-F1
#
_cell.length_a   1.000
_cell.length_b   1.000
_cell.length_c   1.000
_cell.angle_alpha   90.00
_cell.angle_beta   90.00
_cell.angle_gamma   90.00
#
_symmetry.space_group_name_H-M   'P 1'
#
loop_
_entity.id
_entity.type
_entity.pdbx_description
1 polymer ?
#
loop_
_entity_poly.entity_id
_entity_poly.type
_entity_poly.pdbx_seq_one_letter_code
_entity_poly.pdbx_strand_id
1 'polypeptide(L)'
;MAASEMCGRSSRELWTILLGRSALREPAQIEAELNRNWERLHLGLCYYKTPSPSSADKLKADKNVTQPMKDFGLRISKLLGLDEQQSVQILECYLQEDYRGTRNTMKSVLQDERQSQALLLKIADYYYEERICLLRCVLLLLTFFQDERHPFRAEYSNCVSKLEKDLVIKYQQQFETLFKAEAPTWESHGNLMTERQASRWFLQCLREQSLLLEILFLYYAYFEMAPTDLLSFTKIFKEQGFGQRQTNRHLVDKSMDVLVDRIGYLSSLILVEGMDIDFLHKCALEDRTEQHQFSNCPDICKEMDQILLNFGDIPHHAPVLLAWVLLRHTLNPDESSPVVRRIGNTALQLAVFQYLTTMLQALGGSANNCTASTARMCIYGLISFVITSFEEDTLGSQQHLINVACEVLSAPNLAELFWETKPNAGLGMILDSALGIFPHKIGPLLQLLTALLSDKPTAKKVYSFLDKMCFYTEVYKHKPNDILSREDETLWRRQTPKLLYPLGLGQTNLRMPQGSFGQVVPGDQGYMVRWDYSYSSWTLFTCEIEMLLHVVSTADVILHCERVKPILDLVHKVISTDWTVSDCLLPITSRIYMLLQRLTSVINPPVDVIASCVNCLTVLAARMPGKVWSSLHHTGFLPFASTPLTNIAQSVSAEGMKAGNYGNLLVLIEQPRGEYAVTIAFLRLVTTLVKGQLGSTQNKGLVPCVLLVLKEMLPTYHKWRYNTYGVRDGSRGEDSV
;
A
#
# COMPACT_ATOMS: atom_id res chain seq x y z
N MET A 1 -4.92 -1.07 -45.11
CA MET A 1 -6.30 -0.95 -44.59
C MET A 1 -6.71 0.49 -44.84
N ALA A 2 -7.93 0.75 -45.32
CA ALA A 2 -8.32 1.94 -46.10
C ALA A 2 -7.48 3.21 -45.81
N ALA A 3 -6.93 3.81 -46.86
CA ALA A 3 -6.46 5.20 -46.84
C ALA A 3 -7.67 6.14 -46.68
N SER A 4 -8.33 6.02 -45.54
CA SER A 4 -9.28 6.99 -45.03
C SER A 4 -8.46 7.86 -44.09
N GLU A 5 -8.26 9.11 -44.47
CA GLU A 5 -7.73 10.17 -43.62
C GLU A 5 -8.56 10.38 -42.32
N MET A 6 -9.60 9.57 -42.09
CA MET A 6 -10.54 9.69 -40.96
C MET A 6 -10.40 8.64 -39.84
N CYS A 7 -9.39 7.75 -39.82
CA CYS A 7 -9.23 6.90 -38.65
C CYS A 7 -8.57 7.69 -37.50
N GLY A 8 -9.40 8.19 -36.57
CA GLY A 8 -8.92 8.78 -35.33
C GLY A 8 -8.26 7.72 -34.46
N ARG A 9 -7.09 8.04 -33.87
CA ARG A 9 -6.37 7.17 -32.94
C ARG A 9 -7.26 6.69 -31.81
N SER A 10 -7.04 5.48 -31.32
CA SER A 10 -7.80 4.91 -30.19
C SER A 10 -7.39 5.58 -28.87
N SER A 11 -8.22 5.41 -27.84
CA SER A 11 -7.87 5.85 -26.48
C SER A 11 -6.67 5.08 -25.92
N ARG A 12 -6.53 3.81 -26.30
CA ARG A 12 -5.37 2.96 -25.99
C ARG A 12 -4.08 3.46 -26.62
N GLU A 13 -4.13 3.87 -27.89
CA GLU A 13 -2.98 4.46 -28.58
C GLU A 13 -2.59 5.79 -27.94
N LEU A 14 -3.57 6.66 -27.64
CA LEU A 14 -3.33 7.91 -26.91
C LEU A 14 -2.65 7.65 -25.56
N TRP A 15 -3.17 6.70 -24.77
CA TRP A 15 -2.57 6.34 -23.49
C TRP A 15 -1.12 5.86 -23.66
N THR A 16 -0.84 5.05 -24.68
CA THR A 16 0.52 4.57 -25.00
C THR A 16 1.46 5.72 -25.40
N ILE A 17 0.95 6.71 -26.14
CA ILE A 17 1.69 7.93 -26.49
C ILE A 17 2.04 8.73 -25.24
N LEU A 18 1.07 8.99 -24.37
CA LEU A 18 1.28 9.78 -23.15
C LEU A 18 2.21 9.07 -22.14
N LEU A 19 2.24 7.73 -22.14
CA LEU A 19 3.22 6.95 -21.37
C LEU A 19 4.66 7.04 -21.92
N GLY A 20 4.89 7.74 -23.03
CA GLY A 20 6.21 7.83 -23.68
C GLY A 20 6.67 6.52 -24.31
N ARG A 21 5.77 5.53 -24.47
CA ARG A 21 6.05 4.22 -25.07
C ARG A 21 5.90 4.24 -26.60
N SER A 22 5.55 5.39 -27.18
CA SER A 22 5.43 5.62 -28.62
C SER A 22 6.72 6.16 -29.24
N ALA A 23 6.74 6.23 -30.58
CA ALA A 23 7.73 6.96 -31.35
C ALA A 23 7.55 8.48 -31.27
N LEU A 24 6.35 8.96 -30.91
CA LEU A 24 6.08 10.38 -30.67
C LEU A 24 6.68 10.80 -29.33
N ARG A 25 7.65 11.71 -29.37
CA ARG A 25 8.43 12.13 -28.20
C ARG A 25 8.67 13.63 -28.13
N GLU A 26 8.38 14.36 -29.20
CA GLU A 26 8.57 15.81 -29.21
C GLU A 26 7.40 16.49 -28.47
N PRO A 27 7.65 17.48 -27.59
CA PRO A 27 6.58 18.11 -26.81
C PRO A 27 5.45 18.68 -27.68
N ALA A 28 5.78 19.30 -28.82
CA ALA A 28 4.79 19.80 -29.78
C ALA A 28 3.89 18.69 -30.38
N GLN A 29 4.42 17.46 -30.54
CA GLN A 29 3.61 16.32 -30.99
C GLN A 29 2.65 15.87 -29.90
N ILE A 30 3.11 15.83 -28.64
CA ILE A 30 2.26 15.49 -27.49
C ILE A 30 1.14 16.52 -27.33
N GLU A 31 1.46 17.81 -27.43
CA GLU A 31 0.46 18.88 -27.39
C GLU A 31 -0.57 18.73 -28.53
N ALA A 32 -0.12 18.44 -29.76
CA ALA A 32 -1.02 18.21 -30.88
C ALA A 32 -1.97 17.03 -30.65
N GLU A 33 -1.48 15.93 -30.04
CA GLU A 33 -2.30 14.77 -29.71
C GLU A 33 -3.32 15.05 -28.60
N LEU A 34 -2.93 15.81 -27.58
CA LEU A 34 -3.84 16.27 -26.52
C LEU A 34 -4.93 17.17 -27.08
N ASN A 35 -4.58 18.11 -27.96
CA ASN A 35 -5.55 18.99 -28.61
C ASN A 35 -6.48 18.22 -29.55
N ARG A 36 -5.96 17.25 -30.32
CA ARG A 36 -6.75 16.41 -31.22
C ARG A 36 -7.78 15.56 -30.47
N ASN A 37 -7.43 15.06 -29.30
CA ASN A 37 -8.30 14.20 -28.48
C ASN A 37 -8.98 14.96 -27.34
N TRP A 38 -8.95 16.29 -27.36
CA TRP A 38 -9.47 17.15 -26.30
C TRP A 38 -10.91 16.81 -25.92
N GLU A 39 -11.79 16.66 -26.91
CA GLU A 39 -13.21 16.37 -26.66
C GLU A 39 -13.39 15.05 -25.90
N ARG A 40 -12.58 14.03 -26.18
CA ARG A 40 -12.62 12.74 -25.46
C ARG A 40 -12.21 12.91 -24.00
N LEU A 41 -11.09 13.59 -23.76
CA LEU A 41 -10.55 13.83 -22.43
C LEU A 41 -11.52 14.66 -21.58
N HIS A 42 -12.15 15.66 -22.21
CA HIS A 42 -13.07 16.58 -21.57
C HIS A 42 -14.44 15.96 -21.25
N LEU A 43 -14.96 15.08 -22.13
CA LEU A 43 -16.25 14.40 -21.91
C LEU A 43 -16.11 13.11 -21.09
N GLY A 44 -14.92 12.54 -20.96
CA GLY A 44 -14.71 11.25 -20.30
C GLY A 44 -15.55 10.14 -20.95
N LEU A 45 -16.20 9.31 -20.13
CA LEU A 45 -17.05 8.21 -20.59
C LEU A 45 -18.26 8.68 -21.41
N CYS A 46 -18.74 9.91 -21.19
CA CYS A 46 -19.84 10.50 -21.98
C CYS A 46 -19.44 10.78 -23.44
N TYR A 47 -18.16 10.67 -23.79
CA TYR A 47 -17.74 10.64 -25.19
C TYR A 47 -18.40 9.48 -25.95
N TYR A 48 -18.58 8.32 -25.30
CA TYR A 48 -19.26 7.16 -25.86
C TYR A 48 -20.77 7.31 -25.65
N LYS A 49 -21.47 7.69 -26.71
CA LYS A 49 -22.89 8.05 -26.71
C LYS A 49 -23.77 6.81 -26.82
N THR A 50 -25.02 6.95 -26.38
CA THR A 50 -26.05 5.92 -26.56
C THR A 50 -26.54 5.85 -28.01
N PRO A 51 -27.13 4.73 -28.46
CA PRO A 51 -27.69 4.59 -29.81
C PRO A 51 -28.77 5.64 -30.06
N SER A 52 -28.89 6.11 -31.31
CA SER A 52 -29.92 7.07 -31.69
C SER A 52 -30.41 6.85 -33.13
N PRO A 53 -31.66 7.20 -33.47
CA PRO A 53 -32.14 7.14 -34.85
C PRO A 53 -31.25 7.96 -35.81
N SER A 54 -30.74 9.11 -35.34
CA SER A 54 -29.89 9.99 -36.14
C SER A 54 -28.55 9.33 -36.50
N SER A 55 -27.90 8.67 -35.55
CA SER A 55 -26.63 7.97 -35.77
C SER A 55 -26.81 6.72 -36.63
N ALA A 56 -27.90 5.98 -36.43
CA ALA A 56 -28.26 4.84 -37.29
C ALA A 56 -28.46 5.27 -38.75
N ASP A 57 -29.17 6.37 -38.99
CA ASP A 57 -29.43 6.86 -40.35
C ASP A 57 -28.17 7.45 -40.99
N LYS A 58 -27.32 8.13 -40.22
CA LYS A 58 -25.99 8.56 -40.68
C LYS A 58 -25.12 7.37 -41.08
N LEU A 59 -25.08 6.30 -40.28
CA LEU A 59 -24.32 5.10 -40.62
C LEU A 59 -24.86 4.44 -41.90
N LYS A 60 -26.18 4.35 -42.05
CA LYS A 60 -26.80 3.83 -43.29
C LYS A 60 -26.39 4.67 -44.50
N ALA A 61 -26.38 5.99 -44.37
CA ALA A 61 -26.02 6.92 -45.46
C ALA A 61 -24.52 6.97 -45.78
N ASP A 62 -23.64 6.51 -44.86
CA ASP A 62 -22.18 6.58 -45.04
C ASP A 62 -21.69 5.68 -46.19
N LYS A 63 -21.15 6.28 -47.25
CA LYS A 63 -20.69 5.54 -48.43
C LYS A 63 -19.28 4.94 -48.25
N ASN A 64 -18.54 5.34 -47.22
CA ASN A 64 -17.18 4.90 -46.97
C ASN A 64 -17.13 3.55 -46.24
N VAL A 65 -18.21 3.16 -45.57
CA VAL A 65 -18.32 1.90 -44.83
C VAL A 65 -19.04 0.84 -45.68
N THR A 66 -18.46 -0.36 -45.78
CA THR A 66 -19.07 -1.46 -46.53
C THR A 66 -20.31 -2.03 -45.82
N GLN A 67 -21.31 -2.52 -46.56
CA GLN A 67 -22.54 -3.06 -45.97
C GLN A 67 -22.31 -4.13 -44.88
N PRO A 68 -21.41 -5.13 -45.06
CA PRO A 68 -21.15 -6.11 -43.99
C PRO A 68 -20.59 -5.48 -42.70
N MET A 69 -19.82 -4.40 -42.82
CA MET A 69 -19.33 -3.66 -41.66
C MET A 69 -20.42 -2.82 -41.00
N LYS A 70 -21.35 -2.24 -41.78
CA LYS A 70 -22.53 -1.55 -41.23
C LYS A 70 -23.40 -2.51 -40.44
N ASP A 71 -23.74 -3.66 -41.02
CA ASP A 71 -24.59 -4.66 -40.39
C ASP A 71 -23.95 -5.17 -39.09
N PHE A 72 -22.64 -5.43 -39.12
CA PHE A 72 -21.90 -5.84 -37.93
C PHE A 72 -21.77 -4.69 -36.90
N GLY A 73 -21.58 -3.45 -37.35
CA GLY A 73 -21.60 -2.26 -36.50
C GLY A 73 -22.91 -2.07 -35.75
N LEU A 74 -24.05 -2.34 -36.40
CA LEU A 74 -25.37 -2.33 -35.75
C LEU A 74 -25.50 -3.45 -34.70
N ARG A 75 -24.91 -4.64 -34.94
CA ARG A 75 -24.85 -5.72 -33.94
C ARG A 75 -24.00 -5.34 -32.73
N ILE A 76 -22.87 -4.66 -32.96
CA ILE A 76 -22.01 -4.12 -31.88
C ILE A 76 -22.78 -3.06 -31.08
N SER A 77 -23.41 -2.10 -31.76
CA SER A 77 -24.23 -1.05 -31.16
C SER A 77 -25.31 -1.63 -30.27
N LYS A 78 -26.04 -2.65 -30.75
CA LYS A 78 -27.07 -3.34 -29.97
C LYS A 78 -26.49 -4.06 -28.75
N LEU A 79 -25.37 -4.76 -28.88
CA LEU A 79 -24.75 -5.49 -27.77
C LEU A 79 -24.21 -4.57 -26.68
N LEU A 80 -23.63 -3.43 -27.06
CA LEU A 80 -22.92 -2.53 -26.15
C LEU A 80 -23.77 -1.36 -25.65
N GLY A 81 -24.94 -1.12 -26.26
CA GLY A 81 -25.68 0.11 -26.04
C GLY A 81 -24.88 1.34 -26.45
N LEU A 82 -24.16 1.24 -27.57
CA LEU A 82 -23.24 2.27 -28.09
C LEU A 82 -23.78 2.88 -29.38
N ASP A 83 -23.54 4.16 -29.60
CA ASP A 83 -23.81 4.87 -30.86
C ASP A 83 -23.34 4.07 -32.09
N GLU A 84 -24.18 4.04 -33.13
CA GLU A 84 -23.98 3.22 -34.31
C GLU A 84 -22.71 3.59 -35.08
N GLN A 85 -22.36 4.88 -35.17
CA GLN A 85 -21.12 5.32 -35.83
C GLN A 85 -19.90 4.98 -34.96
N GLN A 86 -20.00 5.21 -33.65
CA GLN A 86 -18.91 4.85 -32.71
C GLN A 86 -18.68 3.34 -32.65
N SER A 87 -19.72 2.53 -32.84
CA SER A 87 -19.61 1.07 -32.91
C SER A 87 -18.77 0.60 -34.10
N VAL A 88 -18.91 1.26 -35.26
CA VAL A 88 -18.06 1.00 -36.42
C VAL A 88 -16.63 1.53 -36.19
N GLN A 89 -16.49 2.70 -35.57
CA GLN A 89 -15.17 3.23 -35.22
C GLN A 89 -14.40 2.28 -34.30
N ILE A 90 -15.04 1.74 -33.27
CA ILE A 90 -14.44 0.76 -32.35
C ILE A 90 -14.03 -0.51 -33.09
N LEU A 91 -14.87 -1.00 -34.01
CA LEU A 91 -14.52 -2.13 -34.87
C LEU A 91 -13.27 -1.82 -35.71
N GLU A 92 -13.19 -0.64 -36.33
CA GLU A 92 -12.05 -0.23 -37.13
C GLU A 92 -10.75 -0.17 -36.31
N CYS A 93 -10.80 0.42 -35.11
CA CYS A 93 -9.66 0.44 -34.19
C CYS A 93 -9.22 -0.98 -33.80
N TYR A 94 -10.16 -1.85 -33.43
CA TYR A 94 -9.86 -3.26 -33.14
C TYR A 94 -9.19 -3.98 -34.31
N LEU A 95 -9.67 -3.73 -35.53
CA LEU A 95 -9.13 -4.35 -36.74
C LEU A 95 -7.70 -3.90 -37.06
N GLN A 96 -7.33 -2.69 -36.64
CA GLN A 96 -5.98 -2.15 -36.85
C GLN A 96 -5.00 -2.65 -35.79
N GLU A 97 -5.44 -2.76 -34.53
CA GLU A 97 -4.54 -3.01 -33.40
C GLU A 97 -4.43 -4.50 -33.04
N ASP A 98 -5.57 -5.19 -32.93
CA ASP A 98 -5.64 -6.50 -32.27
C ASP A 98 -5.99 -7.64 -33.25
N TYR A 99 -6.61 -7.33 -34.39
CA TYR A 99 -7.00 -8.36 -35.35
C TYR A 99 -5.79 -8.88 -36.15
N ARG A 100 -5.52 -10.18 -36.04
CA ARG A 100 -4.40 -10.86 -36.73
C ARG A 100 -4.78 -11.50 -38.07
N GLY A 101 -6.04 -11.40 -38.49
CA GLY A 101 -6.53 -11.99 -39.75
C GLY A 101 -6.34 -11.09 -40.97
N THR A 102 -6.60 -11.64 -42.15
CA THR A 102 -6.58 -10.88 -43.43
C THR A 102 -7.97 -10.35 -43.80
N ARG A 103 -8.04 -9.51 -44.84
CA ARG A 103 -9.33 -9.01 -45.36
C ARG A 103 -10.27 -10.12 -45.82
N ASN A 104 -9.72 -11.19 -46.41
CA ASN A 104 -10.53 -12.30 -46.90
C ASN A 104 -11.05 -13.16 -45.74
N THR A 105 -10.24 -13.38 -44.69
CA THR A 105 -10.71 -14.08 -43.49
C THR A 105 -11.72 -13.25 -42.72
N MET A 106 -11.63 -11.92 -42.75
CA MET A 106 -12.64 -11.06 -42.12
C MET A 106 -14.01 -11.23 -42.78
N LYS A 107 -14.07 -11.30 -44.11
CA LYS A 107 -15.34 -11.56 -44.82
C LYS A 107 -15.94 -12.90 -44.43
N SER A 108 -15.13 -13.96 -44.32
CA SER A 108 -15.63 -15.28 -43.89
C SER A 108 -16.08 -15.27 -42.43
N VAL A 109 -15.35 -14.58 -41.55
CA VAL A 109 -15.71 -14.43 -40.11
C VAL A 109 -17.05 -13.71 -39.94
N LEU A 110 -17.33 -12.68 -40.76
CA LEU A 110 -18.59 -11.94 -40.71
C LEU A 110 -19.77 -12.75 -41.30
N GLN A 111 -19.50 -13.71 -42.17
CA GLN A 111 -20.53 -14.58 -42.76
C GLN A 111 -20.83 -15.82 -41.90
N ASP A 112 -19.85 -16.29 -41.13
CA ASP A 112 -20.03 -17.41 -40.19
C ASP A 112 -20.59 -16.90 -38.85
N GLU A 113 -21.80 -17.35 -38.49
CA GLU A 113 -22.50 -16.81 -37.32
C GLU A 113 -21.72 -17.07 -36.02
N ARG A 114 -21.12 -18.24 -35.85
CA ARG A 114 -20.36 -18.58 -34.63
C ARG A 114 -19.10 -17.72 -34.49
N GLN A 115 -18.34 -17.53 -35.57
CA GLN A 115 -17.16 -16.68 -35.58
C GLN A 115 -17.52 -15.21 -35.42
N SER A 116 -18.63 -14.76 -36.01
CA SER A 116 -19.14 -13.39 -35.84
C SER A 116 -19.50 -13.09 -34.38
N GLN A 117 -20.15 -14.03 -33.68
CA GLN A 117 -20.48 -13.90 -32.26
C GLN A 117 -19.22 -13.87 -31.39
N ALA A 118 -18.25 -14.73 -31.68
CA ALA A 118 -16.96 -14.72 -30.98
C ALA A 118 -16.22 -13.38 -31.18
N LEU A 119 -16.29 -12.81 -32.38
CA LEU A 119 -15.72 -11.50 -32.67
C LEU A 119 -16.46 -10.37 -31.94
N LEU A 120 -17.80 -10.40 -31.85
CA LEU A 120 -18.59 -9.42 -31.09
C LEU A 120 -18.13 -9.35 -29.63
N LEU A 121 -17.94 -10.50 -28.99
CA LEU A 121 -17.47 -10.55 -27.60
C LEU A 121 -16.03 -10.01 -27.44
N LYS A 122 -15.14 -10.24 -28.41
CA LYS A 122 -13.81 -9.63 -28.41
C LYS A 122 -13.84 -8.11 -28.56
N ILE A 123 -14.78 -7.61 -29.35
CA ILE A 123 -14.98 -6.16 -29.54
C ILE A 123 -15.56 -5.53 -28.27
N ALA A 124 -16.46 -6.22 -27.57
CA ALA A 124 -16.93 -5.78 -26.25
C ALA A 124 -15.77 -5.60 -25.27
N ASP A 125 -14.86 -6.58 -25.23
CA ASP A 125 -13.65 -6.49 -24.38
C ASP A 125 -12.74 -5.33 -24.80
N TYR A 126 -12.54 -5.14 -26.11
CA TYR A 126 -11.77 -4.01 -26.63
C TYR A 126 -12.39 -2.65 -26.25
N TYR A 127 -13.72 -2.52 -26.36
CA TYR A 127 -14.46 -1.31 -25.98
C TYR A 127 -14.33 -0.98 -24.49
N TYR A 128 -14.41 -1.98 -23.62
CA TYR A 128 -14.20 -1.80 -22.19
C TYR A 128 -12.77 -1.31 -21.89
N GLU A 129 -11.76 -1.86 -22.56
CA GLU A 129 -10.38 -1.38 -22.40
C GLU A 129 -10.18 0.03 -22.97
N GLU A 130 -10.85 0.40 -24.07
CA GLU A 130 -10.84 1.77 -24.61
C GLU A 130 -11.35 2.81 -23.60
N ARG A 131 -12.45 2.50 -22.90
CA ARG A 131 -13.01 3.35 -21.84
C ARG A 131 -12.07 3.51 -20.65
N ILE A 132 -11.42 2.42 -20.23
CA ILE A 132 -10.40 2.46 -19.17
C ILE A 132 -9.19 3.28 -19.60
N CYS A 133 -8.68 3.09 -20.83
CA CYS A 133 -7.55 3.84 -21.35
C CYS A 133 -7.83 5.34 -21.42
N LEU A 134 -9.07 5.73 -21.76
CA LEU A 134 -9.48 7.13 -21.77
C LEU A 134 -9.38 7.76 -20.37
N LEU A 135 -9.94 7.11 -19.35
CA LEU A 135 -9.82 7.59 -17.97
C LEU A 135 -8.37 7.62 -17.49
N ARG A 136 -7.57 6.61 -17.86
CA ARG A 136 -6.13 6.56 -17.56
C ARG A 136 -5.35 7.70 -18.20
N CYS A 137 -5.75 8.20 -19.38
CA CYS A 137 -5.12 9.40 -19.95
C CYS A 137 -5.31 10.60 -19.03
N VAL A 138 -6.53 10.84 -18.55
CA VAL A 138 -6.82 11.96 -17.62
C VAL A 138 -6.10 11.78 -16.28
N LEU A 139 -6.10 10.56 -15.75
CA LEU A 139 -5.35 10.22 -14.52
C LEU A 139 -3.86 10.53 -14.67
N LEU A 140 -3.27 10.17 -15.81
CA LEU A 140 -1.85 10.41 -16.11
C LEU A 140 -1.54 11.91 -16.19
N LEU A 141 -2.42 12.71 -16.79
CA LEU A 141 -2.28 14.17 -16.81
C LEU A 141 -2.25 14.73 -15.39
N LEU A 142 -3.22 14.37 -14.54
CA LEU A 142 -3.27 14.82 -13.14
C LEU A 142 -2.09 14.31 -12.29
N THR A 143 -1.51 13.17 -12.66
CA THR A 143 -0.34 12.62 -11.95
C THR A 143 0.92 13.44 -12.22
N PHE A 144 1.10 13.95 -13.45
CA PHE A 144 2.39 14.49 -13.90
C PHE A 144 2.37 15.98 -14.29
N PHE A 145 1.23 16.67 -14.24
CA PHE A 145 1.15 18.09 -14.64
C PHE A 145 1.97 19.04 -13.75
N GLN A 146 2.32 18.62 -12.53
CA GLN A 146 3.21 19.37 -11.63
C GLN A 146 4.55 18.69 -11.38
N ASP A 147 4.80 17.52 -11.98
CA ASP A 147 6.07 16.81 -11.77
C ASP A 147 7.19 17.47 -12.60
N GLU A 148 8.09 18.17 -11.92
CA GLU A 148 9.24 18.86 -12.54
C GLU A 148 10.19 17.92 -13.28
N ARG A 149 10.17 16.62 -12.96
CA ARG A 149 11.01 15.61 -13.62
C ARG A 149 10.36 15.06 -14.90
N HIS A 150 9.07 15.32 -15.12
CA HIS A 150 8.35 14.77 -16.24
C HIS A 150 8.61 15.57 -17.54
N PRO A 151 9.03 14.93 -18.64
CA PRO A 151 9.40 15.61 -19.89
C PRO A 151 8.29 16.47 -20.50
N PHE A 152 7.03 16.07 -20.31
CA PHE A 152 5.85 16.72 -20.91
C PHE A 152 5.02 17.53 -19.90
N ARG A 153 5.64 17.95 -18.79
CA ARG A 153 4.96 18.66 -17.69
C ARG A 153 4.23 19.92 -18.17
N ALA A 154 4.84 20.69 -19.08
CA ALA A 154 4.23 21.92 -19.59
C ALA A 154 2.95 21.64 -20.40
N GLU A 155 3.00 20.66 -21.30
CA GLU A 155 1.87 20.25 -22.15
C GLU A 155 0.74 19.69 -21.29
N TYR A 156 1.08 18.90 -20.27
CA TYR A 156 0.10 18.32 -19.34
C TYR A 156 -0.57 19.42 -18.50
N SER A 157 0.21 20.38 -17.97
CA SER A 157 -0.32 21.54 -17.24
C SER A 157 -1.26 22.39 -18.10
N ASN A 158 -0.89 22.64 -19.36
CA ASN A 158 -1.75 23.34 -20.32
C ASN A 158 -3.05 22.58 -20.62
N CYS A 159 -3.04 21.25 -20.56
CA CYS A 159 -4.23 20.43 -20.74
C CYS A 159 -5.12 20.43 -19.48
N VAL A 160 -4.51 20.26 -18.30
CA VAL A 160 -5.23 20.26 -17.01
C VAL A 160 -5.91 21.60 -16.75
N SER A 161 -5.24 22.72 -17.02
CA SER A 161 -5.85 24.06 -16.89
C SER A 161 -7.07 24.27 -17.80
N LYS A 162 -7.15 23.58 -18.95
CA LYS A 162 -8.36 23.56 -19.78
C LYS A 162 -9.46 22.67 -19.19
N LEU A 163 -9.10 21.59 -18.49
CA LEU A 163 -10.05 20.62 -17.92
C LEU A 163 -10.72 21.16 -16.64
N GLU A 164 -9.96 21.92 -15.85
CA GLU A 164 -10.28 22.35 -14.50
C GLU A 164 -11.74 22.80 -14.30
N LYS A 165 -12.24 23.68 -15.16
CA LYS A 165 -13.56 24.33 -14.99
C LYS A 165 -14.75 23.37 -14.87
N ASP A 166 -14.73 22.27 -15.63
CA ASP A 166 -15.89 21.39 -15.78
C ASP A 166 -15.61 19.93 -15.36
N LEU A 167 -14.35 19.58 -15.07
CA LEU A 167 -13.94 18.19 -14.85
C LEU A 167 -14.76 17.54 -13.75
N VAL A 168 -14.82 18.18 -12.56
CA VAL A 168 -15.51 17.66 -11.37
C VAL A 168 -16.95 17.33 -11.69
N ILE A 169 -17.73 18.32 -12.14
CA ILE A 169 -19.17 18.18 -12.36
C ILE A 169 -19.44 17.05 -13.38
N LYS A 170 -18.68 16.99 -14.47
CA LYS A 170 -18.87 15.97 -15.51
C LYS A 170 -18.53 14.57 -15.03
N TYR A 171 -17.44 14.42 -14.28
CA TYR A 171 -16.97 13.11 -13.81
C TYR A 171 -17.80 12.60 -12.64
N GLN A 172 -18.28 13.51 -11.78
CA GLN A 172 -19.26 13.21 -10.72
C GLN A 172 -20.58 12.70 -11.31
N GLN A 173 -21.13 13.37 -12.33
CA GLN A 173 -22.36 12.93 -13.00
C GLN A 173 -22.21 11.55 -13.67
N GLN A 174 -21.05 11.29 -14.27
CA GLN A 174 -20.72 9.98 -14.84
C GLN A 174 -20.69 8.88 -13.78
N PHE A 175 -20.06 9.17 -12.65
CA PHE A 175 -20.03 8.27 -11.51
C PHE A 175 -21.44 7.96 -10.99
N GLU A 176 -22.29 8.98 -10.82
CA GLU A 176 -23.69 8.81 -10.43
C GLU A 176 -24.48 7.94 -11.40
N THR A 177 -24.30 8.19 -12.70
CA THR A 177 -24.96 7.41 -13.75
C THR A 177 -24.55 5.95 -13.68
N LEU A 178 -23.27 5.65 -13.43
CA LEU A 178 -22.75 4.28 -13.41
C LEU A 178 -23.31 3.44 -12.26
N PHE A 179 -23.39 3.98 -11.04
CA PHE A 179 -23.88 3.17 -9.91
C PHE A 179 -25.41 3.03 -9.89
N LYS A 180 -26.12 3.94 -10.57
CA LYS A 180 -27.57 3.89 -10.78
C LYS A 180 -27.98 3.07 -12.01
N ALA A 181 -27.03 2.70 -12.88
CA ALA A 181 -27.33 1.97 -14.10
C ALA A 181 -27.86 0.56 -13.83
N GLU A 182 -28.95 0.19 -14.51
CA GLU A 182 -29.50 -1.17 -14.48
C GLU A 182 -28.72 -2.09 -15.43
N ALA A 183 -28.54 -3.36 -15.03
CA ALA A 183 -27.82 -4.33 -15.83
C ALA A 183 -28.47 -4.56 -17.21
N PRO A 184 -27.69 -4.66 -18.28
CA PRO A 184 -28.20 -4.95 -19.60
C PRO A 184 -28.79 -6.37 -19.65
N THR A 185 -29.90 -6.50 -20.38
CA THR A 185 -30.66 -7.76 -20.55
C THR A 185 -30.60 -8.23 -22.00
N TRP A 186 -30.98 -9.49 -22.23
CA TRP A 186 -31.13 -10.03 -23.59
C TRP A 186 -32.20 -9.28 -24.41
N GLU A 187 -33.23 -8.72 -23.76
CA GLU A 187 -34.27 -7.91 -24.41
C GLU A 187 -33.71 -6.56 -24.90
N SER A 188 -32.92 -5.90 -24.04
CA SER A 188 -32.35 -4.59 -24.32
C SER A 188 -31.13 -4.66 -25.25
N HIS A 189 -30.27 -5.69 -25.11
CA HIS A 189 -28.96 -5.77 -25.78
C HIS A 189 -28.78 -7.01 -26.68
N GLY A 190 -29.83 -7.81 -26.86
CA GLY A 190 -29.83 -8.99 -27.74
C GLY A 190 -29.31 -10.27 -27.08
N ASN A 191 -29.48 -11.40 -27.77
CA ASN A 191 -29.30 -12.76 -27.22
C ASN A 191 -27.90 -13.08 -26.68
N LEU A 192 -26.87 -12.32 -27.06
CA LEU A 192 -25.51 -12.50 -26.53
C LEU A 192 -25.34 -11.91 -25.12
N MET A 193 -26.25 -11.06 -24.67
CA MET A 193 -26.27 -10.49 -23.32
C MET A 193 -26.77 -11.51 -22.29
N THR A 194 -25.90 -12.49 -22.04
CA THR A 194 -26.09 -13.53 -21.01
C THR A 194 -25.76 -12.98 -19.62
N GLU A 195 -26.14 -13.70 -18.56
CA GLU A 195 -25.76 -13.37 -17.18
C GLU A 195 -24.24 -13.19 -17.01
N ARG A 196 -23.44 -14.00 -17.72
CA ARG A 196 -21.97 -13.84 -17.75
C ARG A 196 -21.56 -12.50 -18.35
N GLN A 197 -22.20 -12.05 -19.42
CA GLN A 197 -21.88 -10.75 -20.03
C GLN A 197 -22.38 -9.58 -19.16
N ALA A 198 -23.55 -9.72 -18.52
CA ALA A 198 -24.03 -8.75 -17.54
C ALA A 198 -23.08 -8.62 -16.35
N SER A 199 -22.54 -9.73 -15.84
CA SER A 199 -21.51 -9.74 -14.79
C SER A 199 -20.21 -9.06 -15.26
N ARG A 200 -19.76 -9.30 -16.50
CA ARG A 200 -18.58 -8.61 -17.07
C ARG A 200 -18.81 -7.12 -17.27
N TRP A 201 -19.99 -6.72 -17.73
CA TRP A 201 -20.40 -5.33 -17.83
C TRP A 201 -20.38 -4.67 -16.46
N PHE A 202 -20.92 -5.34 -15.44
CA PHE A 202 -20.96 -4.80 -14.09
C PHE A 202 -19.55 -4.69 -13.46
N LEU A 203 -18.68 -5.67 -13.69
CA LEU A 203 -17.25 -5.56 -13.34
C LEU A 203 -16.62 -4.32 -13.98
N GLN A 204 -16.93 -4.05 -15.25
CA GLN A 204 -16.45 -2.87 -15.94
C GLN A 204 -16.99 -1.58 -15.30
N CYS A 205 -18.28 -1.52 -14.92
CA CYS A 205 -18.84 -0.38 -14.20
C CYS A 205 -18.09 -0.11 -12.89
N LEU A 206 -17.73 -1.14 -12.12
CA LEU A 206 -16.95 -0.97 -10.89
C LEU A 206 -15.52 -0.45 -11.16
N ARG A 207 -14.87 -0.93 -12.23
CA ARG A 207 -13.55 -0.42 -12.66
C ARG A 207 -13.62 1.06 -13.05
N GLU A 208 -14.66 1.44 -13.79
CA GLU A 208 -14.89 2.82 -14.20
C GLU A 208 -15.22 3.74 -13.03
N GLN A 209 -16.10 3.31 -12.12
CA GLN A 209 -16.39 4.03 -10.87
C GLN A 209 -15.11 4.28 -10.07
N SER A 210 -14.28 3.24 -9.88
CA SER A 210 -13.01 3.37 -9.17
C SER A 210 -12.06 4.38 -9.84
N LEU A 211 -11.92 4.35 -11.17
CA LEU A 211 -11.01 5.28 -11.87
C LEU A 211 -11.54 6.72 -11.88
N LEU A 212 -12.85 6.92 -12.00
CA LEU A 212 -13.45 8.25 -11.89
C LEU A 212 -13.19 8.86 -10.51
N LEU A 213 -13.39 8.09 -9.44
CA LEU A 213 -13.09 8.55 -8.08
C LEU A 213 -11.60 8.80 -7.87
N GLU A 214 -10.73 8.00 -8.48
CA GLU A 214 -9.28 8.21 -8.39
C GLU A 214 -8.85 9.52 -9.07
N ILE A 215 -9.44 9.82 -10.23
CA ILE A 215 -9.25 11.11 -10.93
C ILE A 215 -9.76 12.27 -10.07
N LEU A 216 -10.95 12.15 -9.47
CA LEU A 216 -11.52 13.19 -8.61
C LEU A 216 -10.68 13.39 -7.33
N PHE A 217 -10.19 12.32 -6.72
CA PHE A 217 -9.30 12.40 -5.56
C PHE A 217 -8.00 13.13 -5.91
N LEU A 218 -7.32 12.74 -7.00
CA LEU A 218 -6.11 13.42 -7.41
C LEU A 218 -6.36 14.87 -7.82
N TYR A 219 -7.51 15.18 -8.42
CA TYR A 219 -7.88 16.56 -8.71
C TYR A 219 -7.93 17.39 -7.41
N TYR A 220 -8.67 16.93 -6.40
CA TYR A 220 -8.83 17.68 -5.15
C TYR A 220 -7.56 17.75 -4.29
N ALA A 221 -6.57 16.88 -4.53
CA ALA A 221 -5.26 17.02 -3.91
C ALA A 221 -4.45 18.25 -4.39
N TYR A 222 -4.87 18.88 -5.50
CA TYR A 222 -4.21 20.08 -6.04
C TYR A 222 -5.11 21.31 -6.08
N PHE A 223 -6.43 21.13 -6.03
CA PHE A 223 -7.41 22.20 -6.13
C PHE A 223 -8.35 22.16 -4.92
N GLU A 224 -8.58 23.31 -4.29
CA GLU A 224 -9.46 23.44 -3.14
C GLU A 224 -10.90 23.02 -3.48
N MET A 225 -11.50 22.18 -2.64
CA MET A 225 -12.90 21.76 -2.77
C MET A 225 -13.81 22.76 -2.05
N ALA A 226 -14.75 23.37 -2.77
CA ALA A 226 -15.74 24.25 -2.16
C ALA A 226 -16.67 23.49 -1.18
N PRO A 227 -17.20 24.14 -0.12
CA PRO A 227 -18.04 23.47 0.88
C PRO A 227 -19.33 22.86 0.31
N THR A 228 -19.87 23.46 -0.75
CA THR A 228 -21.04 22.95 -1.47
C THR A 228 -20.75 21.65 -2.21
N ASP A 229 -19.55 21.51 -2.76
CA ASP A 229 -19.13 20.31 -3.47
C ASP A 229 -18.91 19.17 -2.48
N LEU A 230 -18.28 19.46 -1.33
CA LEU A 230 -18.12 18.48 -0.25
C LEU A 230 -19.48 17.92 0.22
N LEU A 231 -20.47 18.81 0.43
CA LEU A 231 -21.82 18.41 0.79
C LEU A 231 -22.48 17.55 -0.30
N SER A 232 -22.27 17.89 -1.58
CA SER A 232 -22.78 17.15 -2.73
C SER A 232 -22.19 15.73 -2.77
N PHE A 233 -20.86 15.60 -2.69
CA PHE A 233 -20.18 14.30 -2.61
C PHE A 233 -20.64 13.49 -1.40
N THR A 234 -20.80 14.11 -0.24
CA THR A 234 -21.26 13.42 0.97
C THR A 234 -22.65 12.80 0.78
N LYS A 235 -23.57 13.51 0.10
CA LYS A 235 -24.91 12.98 -0.23
C LYS A 235 -24.84 11.81 -1.20
N ILE A 236 -24.02 11.92 -2.24
CA ILE A 236 -23.85 10.88 -3.27
C ILE A 236 -23.23 9.62 -2.66
N PHE A 237 -22.16 9.75 -1.88
CA PHE A 237 -21.50 8.61 -1.24
C PHE A 237 -22.39 7.95 -0.18
N LYS A 238 -23.23 8.73 0.52
CA LYS A 238 -24.28 8.18 1.39
C LYS A 238 -25.33 7.38 0.62
N GLU A 239 -25.79 7.89 -0.53
CA GLU A 239 -26.74 7.19 -1.39
C GLU A 239 -26.17 5.85 -1.87
N GLN A 240 -24.93 5.88 -2.38
CA GLN A 240 -24.19 4.71 -2.87
C GLN A 240 -23.69 3.78 -1.74
N GLY A 241 -23.74 4.22 -0.48
CA GLY A 241 -23.18 3.49 0.66
C GLY A 241 -21.69 3.18 0.49
N PHE A 242 -20.90 4.15 0.03
CA PHE A 242 -19.44 4.01 -0.18
C PHE A 242 -19.08 2.77 -1.02
N GLY A 243 -19.83 2.56 -2.10
CA GLY A 243 -19.67 1.42 -3.01
C GLY A 243 -20.39 0.14 -2.60
N GLN A 244 -20.87 0.00 -1.35
CA GLN A 244 -21.52 -1.23 -0.88
C GLN A 244 -22.97 -1.39 -1.37
N ARG A 245 -23.66 -0.28 -1.66
CA ARG A 245 -25.02 -0.30 -2.23
C ARG A 245 -24.92 -0.15 -3.74
N GLN A 246 -24.89 -1.30 -4.42
CA GLN A 246 -24.88 -1.37 -5.88
C GLN A 246 -26.24 -1.83 -6.40
N THR A 247 -26.78 -1.16 -7.41
CA THR A 247 -28.05 -1.54 -8.06
C THR A 247 -28.05 -3.00 -8.51
N ASN A 248 -26.91 -3.47 -9.02
CA ASN A 248 -26.73 -4.84 -9.52
C ASN A 248 -25.96 -5.74 -8.54
N ARG A 249 -26.15 -5.56 -7.22
CA ARG A 249 -25.41 -6.30 -6.15
C ARG A 249 -25.44 -7.82 -6.29
N HIS A 250 -26.48 -8.38 -6.91
CA HIS A 250 -26.64 -9.80 -7.18
C HIS A 250 -25.64 -10.36 -8.21
N LEU A 251 -25.03 -9.49 -9.03
CA LEU A 251 -23.98 -9.85 -10.00
C LEU A 251 -22.56 -9.79 -9.40
N VAL A 252 -22.40 -9.26 -8.18
CA VAL A 252 -21.11 -9.19 -7.48
C VAL A 252 -20.67 -10.60 -7.10
N ASP A 253 -19.49 -10.98 -7.56
CA ASP A 253 -18.76 -12.14 -7.04
C ASP A 253 -17.57 -11.70 -6.17
N LYS A 254 -16.92 -12.66 -5.51
CA LYS A 254 -15.77 -12.41 -4.61
C LYS A 254 -14.59 -11.74 -5.30
N SER A 255 -14.46 -11.85 -6.63
CA SER A 255 -13.36 -11.20 -7.37
C SER A 255 -13.56 -9.68 -7.48
N MET A 256 -14.79 -9.20 -7.26
CA MET A 256 -15.15 -7.79 -7.36
C MET A 256 -15.04 -7.04 -6.02
N ASP A 257 -14.94 -7.76 -4.88
CA ASP A 257 -14.90 -7.16 -3.54
C ASP A 257 -13.78 -6.11 -3.41
N VAL A 258 -12.61 -6.38 -4.00
CA VAL A 258 -11.46 -5.45 -4.00
C VAL A 258 -11.79 -4.12 -4.69
N LEU A 259 -12.61 -4.14 -5.74
CA LEU A 259 -13.03 -2.91 -6.43
C LEU A 259 -14.07 -2.14 -5.61
N VAL A 260 -14.99 -2.86 -4.94
CA VAL A 260 -15.98 -2.26 -4.04
C VAL A 260 -15.27 -1.56 -2.88
N ASP A 261 -14.29 -2.22 -2.26
CA ASP A 261 -13.47 -1.63 -1.20
C ASP A 261 -12.69 -0.42 -1.71
N ARG A 262 -12.09 -0.50 -2.91
CA ARG A 262 -11.36 0.63 -3.53
C ARG A 262 -12.25 1.84 -3.77
N ILE A 263 -13.50 1.64 -4.19
CA ILE A 263 -14.51 2.72 -4.32
C ILE A 263 -14.77 3.35 -2.95
N GLY A 264 -14.94 2.54 -1.90
CA GLY A 264 -15.13 3.03 -0.53
C GLY A 264 -13.94 3.81 0.01
N TYR A 265 -12.72 3.33 -0.24
CA TYR A 265 -11.46 4.02 0.11
C TYR A 265 -11.37 5.39 -0.55
N LEU A 266 -11.56 5.47 -1.87
CA LEU A 266 -11.48 6.73 -2.62
C LEU A 266 -12.60 7.70 -2.21
N SER A 267 -13.82 7.20 -1.98
CA SER A 267 -14.92 8.02 -1.48
C SER A 267 -14.60 8.65 -0.11
N SER A 268 -13.98 7.87 0.77
CA SER A 268 -13.53 8.37 2.10
C SER A 268 -12.46 9.44 1.94
N LEU A 269 -11.45 9.18 1.10
CA LEU A 269 -10.32 10.09 0.88
C LEU A 269 -10.76 11.40 0.23
N ILE A 270 -11.67 11.38 -0.74
CA ILE A 270 -12.21 12.62 -1.36
C ILE A 270 -12.85 13.51 -0.29
N LEU A 271 -13.62 12.93 0.64
CA LEU A 271 -14.26 13.72 1.69
C LEU A 271 -13.25 14.23 2.72
N VAL A 272 -12.23 13.45 3.08
CA VAL A 272 -11.17 13.89 4.01
C VAL A 272 -10.33 15.01 3.38
N GLU A 273 -9.91 14.84 2.12
CA GLU A 273 -9.15 15.84 1.37
C GLU A 273 -9.96 17.14 1.22
N GLY A 274 -11.26 17.01 0.88
CA GLY A 274 -12.13 18.17 0.71
C GLY A 274 -12.44 18.94 2.00
N MET A 275 -12.16 18.37 3.18
CA MET A 275 -12.21 19.09 4.46
C MET A 275 -10.97 19.95 4.70
N ASP A 276 -9.93 19.81 3.88
CA ASP A 276 -8.67 20.56 3.91
C ASP A 276 -8.05 20.68 5.31
N ILE A 277 -7.86 19.52 5.94
CA ILE A 277 -7.35 19.40 7.32
C ILE A 277 -5.93 19.97 7.45
N ASP A 278 -5.12 19.91 6.40
CA ASP A 278 -3.78 20.49 6.38
C ASP A 278 -3.80 22.01 6.43
N PHE A 279 -4.65 22.66 5.63
CA PHE A 279 -4.83 24.10 5.71
C PHE A 279 -5.46 24.51 7.04
N LEU A 280 -6.44 23.75 7.53
CA LEU A 280 -7.03 23.98 8.85
C LEU A 280 -5.96 23.93 9.96
N HIS A 281 -5.05 22.96 9.93
CA HIS A 281 -3.96 22.86 10.90
C HIS A 281 -3.05 24.09 10.83
N LYS A 282 -2.71 24.55 9.62
CA LYS A 282 -1.96 25.79 9.42
C LYS A 282 -2.69 27.00 10.00
N CYS A 283 -3.99 27.14 9.73
CA CYS A 283 -4.82 28.20 10.29
C CYS A 283 -4.83 28.17 11.83
N ALA A 284 -4.94 26.98 12.43
CA ALA A 284 -4.93 26.81 13.88
C ALA A 284 -3.58 27.21 14.51
N LEU A 285 -2.46 26.85 13.88
CA LEU A 285 -1.12 27.25 14.35
C LEU A 285 -0.87 28.76 14.25
N GLU A 286 -1.55 29.44 13.32
CA GLU A 286 -1.44 30.88 13.10
C GLU A 286 -2.55 31.71 13.79
N ASP A 287 -3.37 31.08 14.63
CA ASP A 287 -4.56 31.66 15.29
C ASP A 287 -5.52 32.37 14.32
N ARG A 288 -5.70 31.80 13.11
CA ARG A 288 -6.46 32.38 11.99
C ARG A 288 -7.46 31.40 11.38
N THR A 289 -8.23 30.72 12.23
CA THR A 289 -9.22 29.71 11.83
C THR A 289 -10.35 30.31 10.98
N GLU A 290 -10.61 31.61 11.06
CA GLU A 290 -11.59 32.31 10.24
C GLU A 290 -11.28 32.30 8.73
N GLN A 291 -10.03 32.03 8.35
CA GLN A 291 -9.60 31.92 6.95
C GLN A 291 -10.03 30.60 6.30
N HIS A 292 -10.34 29.58 7.11
CA HIS A 292 -10.77 28.29 6.60
C HIS A 292 -12.17 28.39 5.97
N GLN A 293 -12.38 27.74 4.83
CA GLN A 293 -13.61 27.84 4.04
C GLN A 293 -14.90 27.48 4.80
N PHE A 294 -14.82 26.58 5.79
CA PHE A 294 -15.98 26.19 6.60
C PHE A 294 -16.34 27.17 7.73
N SER A 295 -15.48 28.12 8.06
CA SER A 295 -15.70 29.08 9.15
C SER A 295 -16.88 30.02 8.88
N ASN A 296 -17.13 30.33 7.60
CA ASN A 296 -18.21 31.23 7.18
C ASN A 296 -19.41 30.49 6.56
N CYS A 297 -19.52 29.17 6.77
CA CYS A 297 -20.56 28.31 6.16
C CYS A 297 -21.39 27.53 7.21
N PRO A 298 -22.02 28.19 8.20
CA PRO A 298 -22.68 27.51 9.32
C PRO A 298 -23.87 26.62 8.90
N ASP A 299 -24.59 26.97 7.83
CA ASP A 299 -25.72 26.19 7.35
C ASP A 299 -25.27 24.86 6.72
N ILE A 300 -24.17 24.90 5.95
CA ILE A 300 -23.55 23.68 5.41
C ILE A 300 -23.03 22.81 6.55
N CYS A 301 -22.38 23.40 7.55
CA CYS A 301 -21.91 22.67 8.74
C CYS A 301 -23.06 21.96 9.48
N LYS A 302 -24.21 22.62 9.65
CA LYS A 302 -25.40 22.02 10.26
C LYS A 302 -25.97 20.88 9.44
N GLU A 303 -26.03 21.04 8.11
CA GLU A 303 -26.52 19.98 7.23
C GLU A 303 -25.57 18.77 7.22
N MET A 304 -24.25 19.02 7.16
CA MET A 304 -23.23 17.99 7.28
C MET A 304 -23.34 17.22 8.60
N ASP A 305 -23.52 17.90 9.74
CA ASP A 305 -23.73 17.26 11.04
C ASP A 305 -24.92 16.28 11.00
N GLN A 306 -26.05 16.70 10.43
CA GLN A 306 -27.25 15.86 10.32
C GLN A 306 -27.01 14.64 9.44
N ILE A 307 -26.27 14.80 8.35
CA ILE A 307 -25.94 13.71 7.44
C ILE A 307 -25.01 12.71 8.12
N LEU A 308 -23.91 13.19 8.71
CA LEU A 308 -22.85 12.40 9.33
C LEU A 308 -23.28 11.71 10.62
N LEU A 309 -24.27 12.24 11.35
CA LEU A 309 -24.90 11.54 12.48
C LEU A 309 -25.53 10.20 12.09
N ASN A 310 -25.88 10.02 10.83
CA ASN A 310 -26.45 8.77 10.31
C ASN A 310 -25.38 7.80 9.81
N PHE A 311 -24.10 8.19 9.82
CA PHE A 311 -23.00 7.28 9.52
C PHE A 311 -22.67 6.47 10.76
N GLY A 312 -22.39 5.17 10.58
CA GLY A 312 -21.91 4.32 11.67
C GLY A 312 -22.03 2.81 11.42
N ASP A 313 -22.63 2.42 10.31
CA ASP A 313 -22.86 1.04 9.89
C ASP A 313 -21.78 0.48 8.95
N ILE A 314 -20.90 1.35 8.41
CA ILE A 314 -19.90 1.00 7.41
C ILE A 314 -18.51 1.51 7.84
N PRO A 315 -17.44 0.69 7.78
CA PRO A 315 -16.08 1.12 8.16
C PRO A 315 -15.54 2.31 7.36
N HIS A 316 -15.93 2.46 6.09
CA HIS A 316 -15.54 3.58 5.24
C HIS A 316 -15.91 4.96 5.82
N HIS A 317 -16.90 5.02 6.72
CA HIS A 317 -17.26 6.27 7.37
C HIS A 317 -16.21 6.78 8.36
N ALA A 318 -15.39 5.90 8.93
CA ALA A 318 -14.57 6.22 10.10
C ALA A 318 -13.59 7.41 9.89
N PRO A 319 -12.82 7.49 8.79
CA PRO A 319 -11.93 8.63 8.56
C PRO A 319 -12.66 9.95 8.36
N VAL A 320 -13.80 9.90 7.67
CA VAL A 320 -14.64 11.08 7.38
C VAL A 320 -15.19 11.66 8.68
N LEU A 321 -15.68 10.78 9.58
CA LEU A 321 -16.19 11.19 10.88
C LEU A 321 -15.08 11.77 11.77
N LEU A 322 -13.88 11.18 11.76
CA LEU A 322 -12.73 11.70 12.51
C LEU A 322 -12.29 13.07 12.00
N ALA A 323 -12.13 13.23 10.68
CA ALA A 323 -11.76 14.49 10.05
C ALA A 323 -12.79 15.59 10.33
N TRP A 324 -14.09 15.26 10.26
CA TRP A 324 -15.15 16.21 10.56
C TRP A 324 -15.15 16.66 12.03
N VAL A 325 -14.90 15.74 12.96
CA VAL A 325 -14.81 16.06 14.39
C VAL A 325 -13.65 17.01 14.66
N LEU A 326 -12.49 16.74 14.07
CA LEU A 326 -11.33 17.61 14.17
C LEU A 326 -11.63 18.99 13.60
N LEU A 327 -12.24 19.08 12.41
CA LEU A 327 -12.65 20.33 11.81
C LEU A 327 -13.59 21.14 12.72
N ARG A 328 -14.63 20.49 13.25
CA ARG A 328 -15.60 21.17 14.11
C ARG A 328 -15.03 21.59 15.45
N HIS A 329 -14.16 20.77 16.04
CA HIS A 329 -13.49 21.09 17.30
C HIS A 329 -12.57 22.31 17.15
N THR A 330 -11.83 22.39 16.04
CA THR A 330 -10.89 23.49 15.78
C THR A 330 -11.60 24.80 15.44
N LEU A 331 -12.68 24.76 14.66
CA LEU A 331 -13.39 25.98 14.26
C LEU A 331 -14.26 26.54 15.40
N ASN A 332 -14.89 25.69 16.21
CA ASN A 332 -15.83 26.09 17.27
C ASN A 332 -15.48 25.41 18.61
N PRO A 333 -14.36 25.76 19.27
CA PRO A 333 -13.92 25.09 20.50
C PRO A 333 -14.89 25.27 21.68
N ASP A 334 -15.55 26.43 21.78
CA ASP A 334 -16.45 26.77 22.88
C ASP A 334 -17.83 26.07 22.78
N GLU A 335 -18.22 25.62 21.58
CA GLU A 335 -19.45 24.86 21.34
C GLU A 335 -19.13 23.36 21.25
N SER A 336 -18.84 22.73 22.39
CA SER A 336 -18.73 21.26 22.48
C SER A 336 -20.09 20.59 22.26
N SER A 337 -20.55 20.58 21.01
CA SER A 337 -21.85 20.03 20.65
C SER A 337 -21.89 18.53 20.96
N PRO A 338 -22.93 18.02 21.66
CA PRO A 338 -23.08 16.59 21.92
C PRO A 338 -23.11 15.76 20.63
N VAL A 339 -23.47 16.40 19.51
CA VAL A 339 -23.42 15.84 18.17
C VAL A 339 -21.99 15.49 17.76
N VAL A 340 -21.05 16.43 17.87
CA VAL A 340 -19.65 16.23 17.48
C VAL A 340 -19.01 15.13 18.33
N ARG A 341 -19.27 15.13 19.64
CA ARG A 341 -18.79 14.05 20.52
C ARG A 341 -19.34 12.68 20.12
N ARG A 342 -20.62 12.59 19.74
CA ARG A 342 -21.23 11.34 19.27
C ARG A 342 -20.57 10.87 17.97
N ILE A 343 -20.33 11.76 17.02
CA ILE A 343 -19.63 11.46 15.77
C ILE A 343 -18.22 10.90 16.05
N GLY A 344 -17.48 11.55 16.96
CA GLY A 344 -16.14 11.10 17.35
C GLY A 344 -16.13 9.70 17.99
N ASN A 345 -17.08 9.43 18.89
CA ASN A 345 -17.23 8.10 19.48
C ASN A 345 -17.52 7.03 18.41
N THR A 346 -18.38 7.34 17.43
CA THR A 346 -18.65 6.42 16.31
C THR A 346 -17.39 6.15 15.49
N ALA A 347 -16.57 7.16 15.20
CA ALA A 347 -15.30 6.99 14.46
C ALA A 347 -14.35 6.01 15.18
N LEU A 348 -14.22 6.15 16.50
CA LEU A 348 -13.40 5.25 17.32
C LEU A 348 -13.99 3.83 17.40
N GLN A 349 -15.31 3.69 17.51
CA GLN A 349 -16.00 2.39 17.50
C GLN A 349 -15.79 1.64 16.18
N LEU A 350 -15.67 2.37 15.07
CA LEU A 350 -15.33 1.82 13.74
C LEU A 350 -13.84 1.52 13.57
N ALA A 351 -13.02 1.61 14.62
CA ALA A 351 -11.59 1.33 14.62
C ALA A 351 -10.82 2.11 13.53
N VAL A 352 -11.07 3.43 13.43
CA VAL A 352 -10.54 4.32 12.38
C VAL A 352 -9.07 4.11 12.05
N PHE A 353 -8.19 4.00 13.05
CA PHE A 353 -6.75 3.85 12.82
C PHE A 353 -6.38 2.51 12.18
N GLN A 354 -7.06 1.42 12.55
CA GLN A 354 -6.88 0.12 11.91
C GLN A 354 -7.38 0.16 10.46
N TYR A 355 -8.54 0.76 10.24
CA TYR A 355 -9.11 0.94 8.90
C TYR A 355 -8.17 1.74 8.00
N LEU A 356 -7.59 2.85 8.50
CA LEU A 356 -6.63 3.67 7.75
C LEU A 356 -5.40 2.87 7.33
N THR A 357 -4.85 2.03 8.20
CA THR A 357 -3.76 1.11 7.83
C THR A 357 -4.17 0.19 6.69
N THR A 358 -5.32 -0.47 6.79
CA THR A 358 -5.81 -1.39 5.75
C THR A 358 -6.04 -0.69 4.42
N MET A 359 -6.63 0.51 4.44
CA MET A 359 -6.87 1.33 3.26
C MET A 359 -5.55 1.68 2.54
N LEU A 360 -4.56 2.20 3.27
CA LEU A 360 -3.28 2.61 2.70
C LEU A 360 -2.50 1.40 2.13
N GLN A 361 -2.55 0.24 2.81
CA GLN A 361 -1.95 -1.00 2.32
C GLN A 361 -2.63 -1.50 1.04
N ALA A 362 -3.96 -1.43 0.97
CA ALA A 362 -4.72 -1.83 -0.21
C ALA A 362 -4.43 -0.93 -1.43
N LEU A 363 -4.30 0.38 -1.21
CA LEU A 363 -3.94 1.34 -2.26
C LEU A 363 -2.47 1.22 -2.69
N GLY A 364 -1.57 0.89 -1.76
CA GLY A 364 -0.13 0.72 -1.99
C GLY A 364 0.29 -0.61 -2.61
N GLY A 365 -0.61 -1.59 -2.72
CA GLY A 365 -0.31 -2.94 -3.22
C GLY A 365 0.14 -3.03 -4.69
N SER A 366 -0.07 -1.97 -5.48
CA SER A 366 0.56 -1.79 -6.79
C SER A 366 1.66 -0.75 -6.66
N ALA A 367 2.86 -1.04 -7.17
CA ALA A 367 4.07 -0.19 -7.16
C ALA A 367 3.79 1.32 -6.94
N ASN A 368 4.43 1.94 -5.93
CA ASN A 368 4.28 3.34 -5.49
C ASN A 368 3.70 4.26 -6.59
N ASN A 369 2.37 4.31 -6.65
CA ASN A 369 1.66 5.17 -7.59
C ASN A 369 1.32 6.50 -6.90
N CYS A 370 1.04 7.52 -7.71
CA CYS A 370 0.75 8.86 -7.21
C CYS A 370 -0.42 8.85 -6.23
N THR A 371 -1.51 8.15 -6.55
CA THR A 371 -2.69 7.96 -5.67
C THR A 371 -2.33 7.49 -4.27
N ALA A 372 -1.51 6.45 -4.13
CA ALA A 372 -1.10 5.95 -2.82
C ALA A 372 -0.19 6.94 -2.07
N SER A 373 0.61 7.72 -2.79
CA SER A 373 1.47 8.75 -2.20
C SER A 373 0.65 9.93 -1.70
N THR A 374 -0.31 10.40 -2.50
CA THR A 374 -1.28 11.44 -2.15
C THR A 374 -2.15 11.00 -0.97
N ALA A 375 -2.65 9.77 -0.97
CA ALA A 375 -3.41 9.23 0.15
C ALA A 375 -2.59 9.19 1.45
N ARG A 376 -1.31 8.81 1.39
CA ARG A 376 -0.42 8.86 2.57
C ARG A 376 -0.20 10.28 3.07
N MET A 377 -0.07 11.26 2.17
CA MET A 377 0.07 12.67 2.53
C MET A 377 -1.19 13.20 3.22
N CYS A 378 -2.36 12.99 2.62
CA CYS A 378 -3.67 13.32 3.19
C CYS A 378 -3.85 12.72 4.60
N ILE A 379 -3.55 11.42 4.75
CA ILE A 379 -3.68 10.75 6.05
C ILE A 379 -2.60 11.20 7.05
N TYR A 380 -1.37 11.49 6.60
CA TYR A 380 -0.32 12.06 7.46
C TYR A 380 -0.76 13.40 8.06
N GLY A 381 -1.35 14.27 7.24
CA GLY A 381 -1.93 15.54 7.66
C GLY A 381 -3.00 15.36 8.73
N LEU A 382 -3.99 14.52 8.42
CA LEU A 382 -5.07 14.17 9.34
C LEU A 382 -4.54 13.66 10.69
N ILE A 383 -3.73 12.60 10.69
CA ILE A 383 -3.29 11.99 11.95
C ILE A 383 -2.37 12.92 12.74
N SER A 384 -1.49 13.66 12.07
CA SER A 384 -0.60 14.63 12.74
C SER A 384 -1.41 15.68 13.48
N PHE A 385 -2.47 16.20 12.87
CA PHE A 385 -3.30 17.20 13.53
C PHE A 385 -4.21 16.60 14.62
N VAL A 386 -4.74 15.37 14.43
CA VAL A 386 -5.46 14.63 15.47
C VAL A 386 -4.61 14.47 16.73
N ILE A 387 -3.35 14.03 16.60
CA ILE A 387 -2.46 13.79 17.74
C ILE A 387 -2.06 15.09 18.44
N THR A 388 -1.96 16.18 17.68
CA THR A 388 -1.66 17.50 18.23
C THR A 388 -2.87 18.06 19.01
N SER A 389 -4.09 17.70 18.60
CA SER A 389 -5.33 18.28 19.14
C SER A 389 -5.95 17.47 20.27
N PHE A 390 -5.72 16.15 20.33
CA PHE A 390 -6.35 15.25 21.29
C PHE A 390 -5.33 14.47 22.11
N GLU A 391 -5.67 14.19 23.37
CA GLU A 391 -4.84 13.36 24.25
C GLU A 391 -4.76 11.92 23.72
N GLU A 392 -3.56 11.35 23.66
CA GLU A 392 -3.29 10.02 23.07
C GLU A 392 -4.17 8.91 23.68
N ASP A 393 -4.38 8.95 24.99
CA ASP A 393 -5.17 7.95 25.72
C ASP A 393 -6.67 7.96 25.36
N THR A 394 -7.16 9.05 24.76
CA THR A 394 -8.56 9.17 24.30
C THR A 394 -8.79 8.61 22.89
N LEU A 395 -7.71 8.34 22.13
CA LEU A 395 -7.76 7.90 20.73
C LEU A 395 -7.89 6.38 20.57
N GLY A 396 -8.03 5.63 21.67
CA GLY A 396 -8.25 4.18 21.64
C GLY A 396 -6.94 3.38 21.56
N SER A 397 -6.82 2.49 20.57
CA SER A 397 -5.70 1.54 20.50
C SER A 397 -4.40 2.21 20.04
N GLN A 398 -3.43 2.36 20.97
CA GLN A 398 -2.09 2.86 20.68
C GLN A 398 -1.39 2.06 19.56
N GLN A 399 -1.55 0.74 19.51
CA GLN A 399 -0.93 -0.09 18.46
C GLN A 399 -1.51 0.22 17.08
N HIS A 400 -2.81 0.50 16.97
CA HIS A 400 -3.40 0.88 15.69
C HIS A 400 -2.91 2.26 15.24
N LEU A 401 -2.74 3.20 16.17
CA LEU A 401 -2.17 4.51 15.89
C LEU A 401 -0.71 4.41 15.39
N ILE A 402 0.11 3.57 16.05
CA ILE A 402 1.48 3.28 15.60
C ILE A 402 1.49 2.63 14.22
N ASN A 403 0.58 1.71 13.93
CA ASN A 403 0.52 1.03 12.64
C ASN A 403 0.21 2.01 11.49
N VAL A 404 -0.76 2.91 11.65
CA VAL A 404 -1.05 3.93 10.62
C VAL A 404 0.09 4.95 10.50
N ALA A 405 0.71 5.35 11.61
CA ALA A 405 1.89 6.22 11.59
C ALA A 405 3.04 5.57 10.82
N CYS A 406 3.31 4.28 11.05
CA CYS A 406 4.31 3.53 10.28
C CYS A 406 3.97 3.47 8.79
N GLU A 407 2.70 3.24 8.44
CA GLU A 407 2.28 3.14 7.04
C GLU A 407 2.47 4.46 6.29
N VAL A 408 2.15 5.61 6.90
CA VAL A 408 2.40 6.91 6.25
C VAL A 408 3.90 7.25 6.21
N LEU A 409 4.64 7.00 7.30
CA LEU A 409 6.07 7.31 7.39
C LEU A 409 6.94 6.42 6.50
N SER A 410 6.41 5.31 6.00
CA SER A 410 7.09 4.47 5.00
C SER A 410 7.32 5.19 3.65
N ALA A 411 6.59 6.28 3.38
CA ALA A 411 6.79 7.12 2.21
C ALA A 411 8.04 8.01 2.38
N PRO A 412 9.01 7.98 1.45
CA PRO A 412 10.29 8.68 1.60
C PRO A 412 10.20 10.18 1.88
N ASN A 413 9.31 10.88 1.17
CA ASN A 413 9.08 12.32 1.33
C ASN A 413 8.51 12.68 2.71
N LEU A 414 7.62 11.83 3.26
CA LEU A 414 7.04 12.06 4.59
C LEU A 414 8.02 11.74 5.71
N ALA A 415 8.90 10.74 5.52
CA ALA A 415 9.99 10.47 6.46
C ALA A 415 10.95 11.66 6.59
N GLU A 416 11.30 12.32 5.47
CA GLU A 416 12.13 13.53 5.49
C GLU A 416 11.42 14.67 6.23
N LEU A 417 10.17 14.96 5.86
CA LEU A 417 9.33 15.98 6.50
C LEU A 417 9.20 15.77 8.02
N PHE A 418 9.06 14.52 8.46
CA PHE A 418 9.01 14.17 9.88
C PHE A 418 10.25 14.67 10.64
N TRP A 419 11.45 14.46 10.08
CA TRP A 419 12.70 14.88 10.73
C TRP A 419 12.94 16.39 10.68
N GLU A 420 12.25 17.12 9.80
CA GLU A 420 12.29 18.58 9.73
C GLU A 420 11.29 19.23 10.70
N THR A 421 10.22 18.50 11.04
CA THR A 421 9.19 18.95 11.96
C THR A 421 9.69 18.95 13.41
N LYS A 422 9.17 19.86 14.25
CA LYS A 422 9.54 19.92 15.66
C LYS A 422 9.14 18.61 16.38
N PRO A 423 9.98 18.07 17.30
CA PRO A 423 9.68 16.82 18.00
C PRO A 423 8.37 16.81 18.80
N ASN A 424 7.92 17.98 19.26
CA ASN A 424 6.78 18.11 20.17
C ASN A 424 5.45 18.38 19.42
N ALA A 425 5.35 18.02 18.14
CA ALA A 425 4.14 18.21 17.33
C ALA A 425 3.92 17.03 16.39
N GLY A 426 2.66 16.80 16.00
CA GLY A 426 2.29 15.76 15.05
C GLY A 426 2.73 14.36 15.48
N LEU A 427 3.20 13.57 14.50
CA LEU A 427 3.70 12.21 14.76
C LEU A 427 4.95 12.17 15.66
N GLY A 428 5.66 13.29 15.85
CA GLY A 428 6.77 13.38 16.80
C GLY A 428 6.36 13.06 18.23
N MET A 429 5.11 13.38 18.59
CA MET A 429 4.54 13.08 19.91
C MET A 429 4.37 11.57 20.14
N ILE A 430 3.99 10.79 19.10
CA ILE A 430 3.95 9.33 19.22
C ILE A 430 5.36 8.78 19.41
N LEU A 431 6.35 9.30 18.68
CA LEU A 431 7.74 8.86 18.83
C LEU A 431 8.24 9.15 20.25
N ASP A 432 7.94 10.32 20.81
CA ASP A 432 8.29 10.68 22.20
C ASP A 432 7.57 9.79 23.23
N SER A 433 6.28 9.51 23.02
CA SER A 433 5.50 8.56 23.85
C SER A 433 6.13 7.16 23.84
N ALA A 434 6.48 6.64 22.65
CA ALA A 434 7.16 5.36 22.49
C ALA A 434 8.58 5.35 23.10
N LEU A 435 9.32 6.45 22.98
CA LEU A 435 10.60 6.65 23.64
C LEU A 435 10.46 6.63 25.17
N GLY A 436 9.39 7.23 25.67
CA GLY A 436 9.07 7.34 27.09
C GLY A 436 8.83 6.02 27.82
N ILE A 437 8.56 4.94 27.09
CA ILE A 437 8.35 3.57 27.59
C ILE A 437 9.48 2.60 27.17
N PHE A 438 10.50 3.08 26.47
CA PHE A 438 11.63 2.27 26.02
C PHE A 438 12.66 2.10 27.15
N PRO A 439 13.33 0.93 27.30
CA PRO A 439 13.19 -0.32 26.54
C PRO A 439 12.22 -1.34 27.17
N HIS A 440 11.37 -0.92 28.10
CA HIS A 440 10.33 -1.80 28.64
C HIS A 440 9.45 -2.35 27.51
N LYS A 441 8.92 -1.48 26.64
CA LYS A 441 8.32 -1.86 25.35
C LYS A 441 9.22 -1.45 24.19
N ILE A 442 9.89 -2.42 23.57
CA ILE A 442 10.82 -2.18 22.44
C ILE A 442 10.06 -1.95 21.13
N GLY A 443 8.99 -2.71 20.88
CA GLY A 443 8.29 -2.76 19.60
C GLY A 443 7.87 -1.41 19.02
N PRO A 444 7.08 -0.59 19.75
CA PRO A 444 6.58 0.70 19.26
C PRO A 444 7.65 1.63 18.68
N LEU A 445 8.72 1.87 19.45
CA LEU A 445 9.79 2.77 19.04
C LEU A 445 10.50 2.23 17.80
N LEU A 446 10.82 0.94 17.77
CA LEU A 446 11.56 0.36 16.65
C LEU A 446 10.70 0.24 15.39
N GLN A 447 9.38 0.05 15.52
CA GLN A 447 8.46 0.07 14.38
C GLN A 447 8.47 1.45 13.70
N LEU A 448 8.30 2.53 14.47
CA LEU A 448 8.36 3.91 13.97
C LEU A 448 9.71 4.24 13.34
N LEU A 449 10.81 3.92 14.02
CA LEU A 449 12.16 4.14 13.49
C LEU A 449 12.44 3.31 12.24
N THR A 450 11.88 2.11 12.11
CA THR A 450 12.00 1.29 10.90
C THR A 450 11.24 1.89 9.73
N ALA A 451 10.04 2.43 9.97
CA ALA A 451 9.24 3.11 8.95
C ALA A 451 9.95 4.36 8.40
N LEU A 452 10.62 5.12 9.28
CA LEU A 452 11.38 6.33 8.92
C LEU A 452 12.63 6.10 8.05
N LEU A 453 13.01 4.85 7.79
CA LEU A 453 14.20 4.52 6.98
C LEU A 453 13.86 4.50 5.49
N SER A 454 14.11 5.61 4.81
CA SER A 454 13.89 5.75 3.37
C SER A 454 15.20 5.79 2.56
N ASP A 455 16.24 6.41 3.10
CA ASP A 455 17.47 6.76 2.40
C ASP A 455 18.70 6.82 3.35
N LYS A 456 19.90 7.09 2.80
CA LYS A 456 21.13 7.12 3.61
C LYS A 456 21.10 8.19 4.73
N PRO A 457 20.71 9.45 4.47
CA PRO A 457 20.49 10.45 5.51
C PRO A 457 19.60 9.97 6.67
N THR A 458 18.42 9.42 6.39
CA THR A 458 17.51 8.92 7.43
C THR A 458 18.10 7.75 8.20
N ALA A 459 18.83 6.83 7.54
CA ALA A 459 19.56 5.76 8.20
C ALA A 459 20.59 6.27 9.22
N LYS A 460 21.35 7.33 8.88
CA LYS A 460 22.30 7.95 9.80
C LYS A 460 21.62 8.67 10.97
N LYS A 461 20.47 9.32 10.73
CA LYS A 461 19.65 9.95 11.79
C LYS A 461 19.16 8.90 12.78
N VAL A 462 18.55 7.81 12.30
CA VAL A 462 18.08 6.69 13.13
C VAL A 462 19.23 6.03 13.88
N TYR A 463 20.37 5.79 13.22
CA TYR A 463 21.55 5.23 13.87
C TYR A 463 22.03 6.10 15.04
N SER A 464 22.18 7.40 14.80
CA SER A 464 22.67 8.36 15.79
C SER A 464 21.68 8.55 16.94
N PHE A 465 20.37 8.55 16.64
CA PHE A 465 19.30 8.62 17.64
C PHE A 465 19.41 7.45 18.62
N LEU A 466 19.54 6.22 18.11
CA LEU A 466 19.62 5.02 18.94
C LEU A 466 20.95 4.85 19.66
N ASP A 467 22.02 5.47 19.16
CA ASP A 467 23.33 5.40 19.80
C ASP A 467 23.44 6.27 21.06
N LYS A 468 22.57 7.29 21.19
CA LYS A 468 22.61 8.28 22.28
C LYS A 468 21.27 8.38 23.00
N MET A 469 20.87 7.31 23.68
CA MET A 469 19.69 7.34 24.55
C MET A 469 20.02 8.06 25.84
N CYS A 470 19.01 8.73 26.41
CA CYS A 470 19.13 9.45 27.69
C CYS A 470 18.30 8.81 28.82
N PHE A 471 17.33 7.96 28.47
CA PHE A 471 16.39 7.39 29.44
C PHE A 471 16.24 5.89 29.28
N TYR A 472 16.11 5.19 30.42
CA TYR A 472 15.87 3.75 30.48
C TYR A 472 14.64 3.47 31.35
N THR A 473 13.58 2.95 30.74
CA THR A 473 12.30 2.71 31.43
C THR A 473 12.17 1.27 31.93
N GLU A 474 11.79 1.11 33.19
CA GLU A 474 11.53 -0.18 33.84
C GLU A 474 10.19 -0.16 34.58
N VAL A 475 9.62 -1.35 34.80
CA VAL A 475 8.41 -1.53 35.60
C VAL A 475 8.73 -2.41 36.81
N TYR A 476 8.28 -1.97 37.98
CA TYR A 476 8.49 -2.61 39.27
C TYR A 476 7.16 -2.87 39.95
N LYS A 477 6.91 -4.10 40.41
CA LYS A 477 5.71 -4.40 41.22
C LYS A 477 5.77 -3.71 42.59
N HIS A 478 6.96 -3.66 43.17
CA HIS A 478 7.24 -3.05 44.47
C HIS A 478 8.57 -2.30 44.40
N LYS A 479 8.73 -1.27 45.23
CA LYS A 479 9.98 -0.52 45.36
C LYS A 479 11.12 -1.46 45.82
N PRO A 480 12.21 -1.58 45.04
CA PRO A 480 13.39 -2.33 45.43
C PRO A 480 14.06 -1.79 46.70
N ASN A 481 14.69 -2.70 47.47
CA ASN A 481 15.40 -2.35 48.71
C ASN A 481 16.63 -1.46 48.48
N ASP A 482 17.23 -1.50 47.29
CA ASP A 482 18.43 -0.75 46.91
C ASP A 482 18.11 0.63 46.30
N ILE A 483 16.90 1.15 46.54
CA ILE A 483 16.42 2.43 46.02
C ILE A 483 15.99 3.35 47.17
N LEU A 484 16.58 4.55 47.21
CA LEU A 484 16.06 5.64 48.02
C LEU A 484 14.94 6.34 47.25
N SER A 485 13.91 6.75 47.96
CA SER A 485 12.81 7.52 47.39
C SER A 485 12.71 8.84 48.13
N ARG A 486 12.35 9.89 47.39
CA ARG A 486 11.98 11.18 47.96
C ARG A 486 10.68 11.05 48.77
N GLU A 487 10.42 11.99 49.67
CA GLU A 487 9.24 11.99 50.55
C GLU A 487 7.90 11.91 49.80
N ASP A 488 7.83 12.47 48.59
CA ASP A 488 6.66 12.47 47.72
C ASP A 488 6.55 11.21 46.83
N GLU A 489 7.50 10.28 46.97
CA GLU A 489 7.68 9.05 46.18
C GLU A 489 7.84 9.21 44.66
N THR A 490 7.87 10.44 44.15
CA THR A 490 7.93 10.76 42.71
C THR A 490 9.31 10.56 42.10
N LEU A 491 10.36 10.52 42.93
CA LEU A 491 11.75 10.41 42.49
C LEU A 491 12.48 9.30 43.26
N TRP A 492 13.10 8.41 42.51
CA TRP A 492 13.91 7.31 43.01
C TRP A 492 15.40 7.54 42.71
N ARG A 493 16.28 7.07 43.60
CA ARG A 493 17.73 7.12 43.44
C ARG A 493 18.37 5.78 43.78
N ARG A 494 19.12 5.20 42.83
CA ARG A 494 19.80 3.91 43.07
C ARG A 494 20.94 4.04 44.07
N GLN A 495 21.01 3.10 45.02
CA GLN A 495 22.09 2.98 46.00
C GLN A 495 23.24 2.09 45.53
N THR A 496 23.00 1.19 44.58
CA THR A 496 24.02 0.28 44.05
C THR A 496 23.98 0.29 42.51
N PRO A 497 25.10 -0.03 41.84
CA PRO A 497 25.06 -0.24 40.40
C PRO A 497 24.20 -1.46 40.05
N LYS A 498 23.34 -1.34 39.03
CA LYS A 498 22.50 -2.45 38.54
C LYS A 498 23.10 -3.04 37.29
N LEU A 499 23.31 -4.35 37.28
CA LEU A 499 23.53 -5.07 36.04
C LEU A 499 22.17 -5.32 35.37
N LEU A 500 21.94 -4.77 34.18
CA LEU A 500 20.65 -4.84 33.49
C LEU A 500 20.45 -6.20 32.82
N TYR A 501 21.53 -6.82 32.34
CA TYR A 501 21.52 -8.14 31.73
C TYR A 501 22.55 -9.04 32.42
N PRO A 502 22.16 -10.14 33.07
CA PRO A 502 23.07 -11.04 33.78
C PRO A 502 23.74 -12.02 32.81
N LEU A 503 24.50 -11.48 31.86
CA LEU A 503 25.23 -12.26 30.85
C LEU A 503 26.59 -12.72 31.43
N GLY A 504 27.12 -13.83 30.91
CA GLY A 504 28.35 -14.45 31.42
C GLY A 504 29.60 -13.57 31.28
N LEU A 505 30.69 -13.94 31.95
CA LEU A 505 31.98 -13.24 31.83
C LEU A 505 32.44 -13.19 30.36
N GLY A 506 32.80 -12.00 29.87
CA GLY A 506 33.25 -11.76 28.49
C GLY A 506 32.14 -11.41 27.49
N GLN A 507 30.88 -11.34 27.92
CA GLN A 507 29.74 -10.90 27.10
C GLN A 507 29.47 -9.39 27.24
N THR A 508 28.75 -8.82 26.27
CA THR A 508 28.36 -7.41 26.28
C THR A 508 27.42 -7.16 27.44
N ASN A 509 27.73 -6.19 28.30
CA ASN A 509 26.96 -5.92 29.51
C ASN A 509 26.55 -4.44 29.59
N LEU A 510 25.32 -4.19 30.04
CA LEU A 510 24.85 -2.87 30.40
C LEU A 510 24.72 -2.76 31.91
N ARG A 511 25.38 -1.76 32.49
CA ARG A 511 25.36 -1.50 33.92
C ARG A 511 24.92 -0.07 34.17
N MET A 512 23.78 0.07 34.84
CA MET A 512 23.32 1.35 35.35
C MET A 512 24.16 1.72 36.58
N PRO A 513 24.76 2.92 36.63
CA PRO A 513 25.62 3.32 37.73
C PRO A 513 24.82 3.55 39.02
N GLN A 514 25.54 3.49 40.14
CA GLN A 514 24.99 3.98 41.41
C GLN A 514 24.70 5.49 41.31
N GLY A 515 23.65 5.94 41.97
CA GLY A 515 23.29 7.35 42.02
C GLY A 515 22.41 7.83 40.87
N SER A 516 22.10 6.99 39.88
CA SER A 516 21.10 7.29 38.84
C SER A 516 19.76 7.66 39.46
N PHE A 517 19.16 8.72 38.94
CA PHE A 517 17.82 9.18 39.32
C PHE A 517 16.78 8.58 38.39
N GLY A 518 15.60 8.27 38.91
CA GLY A 518 14.48 7.77 38.15
C GLY A 518 13.21 8.50 38.51
N GLN A 519 12.50 9.02 37.51
CA GLN A 519 11.17 9.59 37.68
C GLN A 519 10.15 8.46 37.77
N VAL A 520 9.25 8.53 38.74
CA VAL A 520 8.30 7.47 39.06
C VAL A 520 6.90 7.89 38.67
N VAL A 521 6.27 7.05 37.86
CA VAL A 521 4.85 7.15 37.54
C VAL A 521 4.16 5.95 38.18
N PRO A 522 3.37 6.16 39.26
CA PRO A 522 2.59 5.08 39.85
C PRO A 522 1.48 4.65 38.88
N GLY A 523 1.22 3.35 38.80
CA GLY A 523 0.13 2.79 38.01
C GLY A 523 -0.56 1.62 38.74
N ASP A 524 -1.64 1.11 38.17
CA ASP A 524 -2.54 0.14 38.83
C ASP A 524 -1.84 -1.16 39.29
N GLN A 525 -0.72 -1.53 38.67
CA GLN A 525 0.01 -2.78 38.96
C GLN A 525 1.45 -2.57 39.48
N GLY A 526 1.82 -1.34 39.86
CA GLY A 526 3.14 -1.03 40.40
C GLY A 526 3.67 0.35 39.99
N TYR A 527 4.98 0.42 39.80
CA TYR A 527 5.70 1.66 39.51
C TYR A 527 6.40 1.55 38.15
N MET A 528 6.10 2.49 37.25
CA MET A 528 6.91 2.71 36.06
C MET A 528 7.98 3.75 36.39
N VAL A 529 9.24 3.41 36.14
CA VAL A 529 10.38 4.26 36.49
C VAL A 529 11.18 4.56 35.25
N ARG A 530 11.30 5.85 34.92
CA ARG A 530 12.15 6.35 33.84
C ARG A 530 13.48 6.82 34.43
N TRP A 531 14.52 6.01 34.29
CA TRP A 531 15.85 6.31 34.78
C TRP A 531 16.60 7.26 33.85
N ASP A 532 17.20 8.30 34.41
CA ASP A 532 18.23 9.11 33.76
C ASP A 532 19.52 8.27 33.67
N TYR A 533 19.66 7.62 32.51
CA TYR A 533 20.75 6.71 32.22
C TYR A 533 21.05 6.79 30.73
N SER A 534 22.24 7.28 30.40
CA SER A 534 22.69 7.33 29.02
C SER A 534 23.34 6.02 28.58
N TYR A 535 22.92 5.50 27.43
CA TYR A 535 23.42 4.27 26.85
C TYR A 535 23.21 4.23 25.33
N SER A 536 23.91 3.31 24.68
CA SER A 536 23.69 2.98 23.26
C SER A 536 22.70 1.84 23.14
N SER A 537 21.58 2.05 22.43
CA SER A 537 20.61 1.00 22.13
C SER A 537 21.20 -0.13 21.31
N TRP A 538 22.24 0.13 20.51
CA TRP A 538 22.94 -0.92 19.77
C TRP A 538 23.62 -1.94 20.70
N THR A 539 24.08 -1.48 21.86
CA THR A 539 24.60 -2.34 22.92
C THR A 539 23.46 -3.12 23.59
N LEU A 540 22.34 -2.45 23.89
CA LEU A 540 21.13 -3.09 24.42
C LEU A 540 20.60 -4.20 23.50
N PHE A 541 20.55 -3.94 22.20
CA PHE A 541 20.11 -4.91 21.18
C PHE A 541 21.02 -6.13 21.12
N THR A 542 22.33 -5.93 21.28
CA THR A 542 23.28 -7.04 21.40
C THR A 542 22.95 -7.89 22.63
N CYS A 543 22.70 -7.25 23.79
CA CYS A 543 22.30 -7.96 25.01
C CYS A 543 20.97 -8.71 24.86
N GLU A 544 19.95 -8.13 24.23
CA GLU A 544 18.65 -8.79 23.98
C GLU A 544 18.79 -10.03 23.09
N ILE A 545 19.61 -9.96 22.05
CA ILE A 545 19.91 -11.11 21.18
C ILE A 545 20.68 -12.20 21.94
N GLU A 546 21.65 -11.81 22.78
CA GLU A 546 22.38 -12.76 23.62
C GLU A 546 21.47 -13.42 24.66
N MET A 547 20.57 -12.65 25.28
CA MET A 547 19.56 -13.21 26.18
C MET A 547 18.66 -14.22 25.47
N LEU A 548 18.17 -13.90 24.26
CA LEU A 548 17.40 -14.86 23.47
C LEU A 548 18.20 -16.14 23.23
N LEU A 549 19.49 -16.02 22.87
CA LEU A 549 20.36 -17.19 22.73
C LEU A 549 20.45 -17.98 24.04
N HIS A 550 20.58 -17.37 25.20
CA HIS A 550 20.64 -18.10 26.48
C HIS A 550 19.35 -18.85 26.78
N VAL A 551 18.20 -18.26 26.48
CA VAL A 551 16.87 -18.78 26.88
C VAL A 551 16.16 -19.61 25.81
N VAL A 552 16.76 -19.87 24.64
CA VAL A 552 16.14 -20.63 23.52
C VAL A 552 15.53 -21.96 23.98
N SER A 553 16.14 -22.63 24.95
CA SER A 553 15.70 -23.94 25.45
C SER A 553 14.70 -23.86 26.62
N THR A 554 14.21 -22.67 26.94
CA THR A 554 13.29 -22.42 28.06
C THR A 554 11.90 -21.99 27.58
N ALA A 555 10.93 -21.94 28.49
CA ALA A 555 9.58 -21.47 28.17
C ALA A 555 9.53 -19.99 27.76
N ASP A 556 10.51 -19.18 28.18
CA ASP A 556 10.54 -17.73 27.96
C ASP A 556 11.00 -17.34 26.54
N VAL A 557 11.36 -18.31 25.69
CA VAL A 557 11.86 -18.06 24.32
C VAL A 557 10.91 -17.18 23.50
N ILE A 558 9.59 -17.38 23.64
CA ILE A 558 8.58 -16.62 22.88
C ILE A 558 8.60 -15.14 23.29
N LEU A 559 8.66 -14.85 24.59
CA LEU A 559 8.72 -13.49 25.11
C LEU A 559 9.97 -12.75 24.61
N HIS A 560 11.13 -13.42 24.60
CA HIS A 560 12.35 -12.83 24.06
C HIS A 560 12.34 -12.71 22.54
N CYS A 561 11.65 -13.60 21.82
CA CYS A 561 11.42 -13.48 20.38
C CYS A 561 10.63 -12.22 20.03
N GLU A 562 9.59 -11.87 20.79
CA GLU A 562 8.82 -10.64 20.60
C GLU A 562 9.68 -9.37 20.77
N ARG A 563 10.68 -9.42 21.66
CA ARG A 563 11.64 -8.32 21.87
C ARG A 563 12.70 -8.24 20.77
N VAL A 564 13.18 -9.39 20.29
CA VAL A 564 14.27 -9.47 19.30
C VAL A 564 13.77 -9.25 17.87
N LYS A 565 12.53 -9.62 17.53
CA LYS A 565 12.02 -9.45 16.17
C LYS A 565 12.13 -7.99 15.66
N PRO A 566 11.64 -6.96 16.36
CA PRO A 566 11.75 -5.58 15.89
C PRO A 566 13.19 -5.09 15.75
N ILE A 567 14.11 -5.61 16.57
CA ILE A 567 15.54 -5.31 16.48
C ILE A 567 16.11 -5.84 15.16
N LEU A 568 15.80 -7.09 14.81
CA LEU A 568 16.25 -7.70 13.55
C LEU A 568 15.64 -6.98 12.33
N ASP A 569 14.36 -6.64 12.38
CA ASP A 569 13.69 -5.91 11.30
C ASP A 569 14.31 -4.53 11.07
N LEU A 570 14.62 -3.80 12.15
CA LEU A 570 15.32 -2.53 12.08
C LEU A 570 16.74 -2.70 11.51
N VAL A 571 17.52 -3.66 12.01
CA VAL A 571 18.89 -3.91 11.54
C VAL A 571 18.90 -4.27 10.06
N HIS A 572 17.99 -5.14 9.63
CA HIS A 572 17.78 -5.47 8.22
C HIS A 572 17.56 -4.20 7.39
N LYS A 573 16.62 -3.35 7.81
CA LYS A 573 16.25 -2.14 7.09
C LYS A 573 17.40 -1.13 7.06
N VAL A 574 18.07 -0.87 8.20
CA VAL A 574 19.21 0.04 8.29
C VAL A 574 20.33 -0.36 7.33
N ILE A 575 20.73 -1.63 7.32
CA ILE A 575 21.82 -2.12 6.44
C ILE A 575 21.37 -2.08 4.96
N SER A 576 20.10 -2.36 4.69
CA SER A 576 19.56 -2.30 3.32
C SER A 576 19.59 -0.89 2.74
N THR A 577 19.40 0.11 3.60
CA THR A 577 19.35 1.53 3.23
C THR A 577 20.75 2.15 3.20
N ASP A 578 21.58 1.91 4.21
CA ASP A 578 22.97 2.37 4.26
C ASP A 578 23.92 1.25 4.68
N TRP A 579 24.65 0.72 3.70
CA TRP A 579 25.65 -0.31 3.95
C TRP A 579 26.82 0.17 4.85
N THR A 580 27.09 1.48 4.89
CA THR A 580 28.30 1.99 5.56
C THR A 580 28.29 1.80 7.07
N VAL A 581 27.12 1.58 7.68
CA VAL A 581 27.00 1.29 9.11
C VAL A 581 27.09 -0.21 9.45
N SER A 582 27.25 -1.09 8.46
CA SER A 582 27.24 -2.54 8.67
C SER A 582 28.35 -3.04 9.61
N ASP A 583 29.54 -2.46 9.55
CA ASP A 583 30.66 -2.81 10.43
C ASP A 583 30.36 -2.46 11.90
N CYS A 584 29.69 -1.33 12.15
CA CYS A 584 29.24 -0.95 13.49
C CYS A 584 28.19 -1.92 14.06
N LEU A 585 27.42 -2.56 13.18
CA LEU A 585 26.39 -3.55 13.53
C LEU A 585 26.93 -4.99 13.57
N LEU A 586 28.25 -5.19 13.45
CA LEU A 586 28.88 -6.52 13.54
C LEU A 586 28.54 -7.29 14.82
N PRO A 587 28.47 -6.66 16.02
CA PRO A 587 28.06 -7.37 17.24
C PRO A 587 26.70 -8.05 17.10
N ILE A 588 25.75 -7.42 16.41
CA ILE A 588 24.43 -8.00 16.18
C ILE A 588 24.47 -9.02 15.05
N THR A 589 25.00 -8.63 13.88
CA THR A 589 24.92 -9.45 12.65
C THR A 589 25.68 -10.77 12.75
N SER A 590 26.79 -10.82 13.52
CA SER A 590 27.53 -12.06 13.78
C SER A 590 26.73 -13.11 14.56
N ARG A 591 25.81 -12.68 15.43
CA ARG A 591 24.99 -13.56 16.29
C ARG A 591 23.76 -14.12 15.55
N ILE A 592 23.39 -13.56 14.40
CA ILE A 592 22.25 -14.00 13.57
C ILE A 592 22.41 -15.45 13.12
N TYR A 593 23.62 -15.88 12.76
CA TYR A 593 23.86 -17.28 12.36
C TYR A 593 23.57 -18.27 13.49
N MET A 594 23.93 -17.92 14.72
CA MET A 594 23.65 -18.74 15.90
C MET A 594 22.16 -18.76 16.24
N LEU A 595 21.48 -17.61 16.12
CA LEU A 595 20.02 -17.53 16.28
C LEU A 595 19.34 -18.45 15.27
N LEU A 596 19.70 -18.36 14.00
CA LEU A 596 19.13 -19.19 12.95
C LEU A 596 19.34 -20.69 13.22
N GLN A 597 20.54 -21.08 13.63
CA GLN A 597 20.83 -22.48 13.97
C GLN A 597 19.98 -22.99 15.15
N ARG A 598 19.80 -22.19 16.21
CA ARG A 598 19.11 -22.63 17.43
C ARG A 598 17.59 -22.50 17.37
N LEU A 599 17.07 -21.45 16.73
CA LEU A 599 15.62 -21.25 16.62
C LEU A 599 14.97 -22.19 15.61
N THR A 600 15.73 -22.74 14.67
CA THR A 600 15.21 -23.72 13.71
C THR A 600 15.10 -25.13 14.28
N SER A 601 15.67 -25.39 15.46
CA SER A 601 15.66 -26.70 16.12
C SER A 601 14.71 -26.80 17.33
N VAL A 602 14.05 -25.70 17.73
CA VAL A 602 13.02 -25.76 18.78
C VAL A 602 11.73 -26.41 18.27
N ILE A 603 10.94 -26.99 19.17
CA ILE A 603 9.70 -27.72 18.85
C ILE A 603 8.69 -26.82 18.11
N ASN A 604 8.58 -25.55 18.54
CA ASN A 604 7.72 -24.55 17.93
C ASN A 604 8.58 -23.36 17.44
N PRO A 605 9.16 -23.46 16.23
CA PRO A 605 10.02 -22.41 15.67
C PRO A 605 9.29 -21.07 15.53
N PRO A 606 9.90 -19.96 16.00
CA PRO A 606 9.38 -18.61 15.79
C PRO A 606 9.65 -18.18 14.35
N VAL A 607 8.75 -18.56 13.44
CA VAL A 607 8.86 -18.39 11.98
C VAL A 607 9.19 -16.94 11.60
N ASP A 608 8.56 -15.95 12.25
CA ASP A 608 8.78 -14.54 11.93
C ASP A 608 10.20 -14.06 12.29
N VAL A 609 10.74 -14.48 13.44
CA VAL A 609 12.13 -14.16 13.84
C VAL A 609 13.13 -14.83 12.90
N ILE A 610 12.83 -16.06 12.48
CA ILE A 610 13.65 -16.80 11.50
C ILE A 610 13.65 -16.06 10.16
N ALA A 611 12.49 -15.59 9.69
CA ALA A 611 12.38 -14.81 8.46
C ALA A 611 13.19 -13.50 8.56
N SER A 612 13.10 -12.77 9.69
CA SER A 612 13.91 -11.56 9.94
C SER A 612 15.42 -11.86 9.95
N CYS A 613 15.85 -12.98 10.55
CA CYS A 613 17.24 -13.44 10.49
C CYS A 613 17.68 -13.65 9.03
N VAL A 614 16.88 -14.36 8.22
CA VAL A 614 17.19 -14.66 6.82
C VAL A 614 17.22 -13.38 5.96
N ASN A 615 16.32 -12.42 6.23
CA ASN A 615 16.32 -11.11 5.56
C ASN A 615 17.60 -10.31 5.86
N CYS A 616 18.04 -10.24 7.13
CA CYS A 616 19.32 -9.64 7.49
C CYS A 616 20.49 -10.27 6.71
N LEU A 617 20.55 -11.61 6.66
CA LEU A 617 21.59 -12.34 5.94
C LEU A 617 21.53 -12.09 4.42
N THR A 618 20.34 -11.89 3.87
CA THR A 618 20.14 -11.58 2.44
C THR A 618 20.78 -10.25 2.08
N VAL A 619 20.56 -9.22 2.89
CA VAL A 619 21.16 -7.90 2.66
C VAL A 619 22.68 -7.95 2.81
N LEU A 620 23.21 -8.69 3.79
CA LEU A 620 24.65 -8.93 3.92
C LEU A 620 25.22 -9.68 2.70
N ALA A 621 24.47 -10.65 2.17
CA ALA A 621 24.88 -11.46 1.03
C ALA A 621 24.96 -10.65 -0.27
N ALA A 622 24.17 -9.57 -0.40
CA ALA A 622 24.22 -8.70 -1.57
C ALA A 622 25.60 -8.03 -1.78
N ARG A 623 26.39 -7.89 -0.71
CA ARG A 623 27.74 -7.30 -0.75
C ARG A 623 28.86 -8.30 -0.47
N MET A 624 28.61 -9.28 0.40
CA MET A 624 29.60 -10.28 0.83
C MET A 624 29.11 -11.73 0.66
N PRO A 625 28.74 -12.17 -0.56
CA PRO A 625 28.06 -13.44 -0.79
C PRO A 625 28.90 -14.65 -0.34
N GLY A 626 30.22 -14.63 -0.53
CA GLY A 626 31.11 -15.72 -0.14
C GLY A 626 31.20 -15.94 1.38
N LYS A 627 31.30 -14.85 2.16
CA LYS A 627 31.38 -14.88 3.63
C LYS A 627 30.06 -15.32 4.26
N VAL A 628 28.94 -14.81 3.73
CA VAL A 628 27.61 -15.22 4.20
C VAL A 628 27.36 -16.69 3.89
N TRP A 629 27.67 -17.14 2.67
CA TRP A 629 27.57 -18.55 2.30
C TRP A 629 28.40 -19.46 3.22
N SER A 630 29.68 -19.17 3.43
CA SER A 630 30.55 -20.02 4.23
C SER A 630 30.08 -20.12 5.68
N SER A 631 29.61 -19.02 6.27
CA SER A 631 29.08 -19.00 7.64
C SER A 631 27.74 -19.73 7.73
N LEU A 632 26.86 -19.51 6.75
CA LEU A 632 25.52 -20.09 6.72
C LEU A 632 25.52 -21.61 6.47
N HIS A 633 26.45 -22.11 5.66
CA HIS A 633 26.56 -23.53 5.35
C HIS A 633 26.66 -24.41 6.61
N HIS A 634 27.35 -23.92 7.65
CA HIS A 634 27.57 -24.64 8.91
C HIS A 634 26.36 -24.59 9.87
N THR A 635 25.34 -23.79 9.58
CA THR A 635 24.15 -23.66 10.47
C THR A 635 23.15 -24.80 10.32
N GLY A 636 23.24 -25.58 9.24
CA GLY A 636 22.23 -26.61 8.91
C GLY A 636 20.90 -26.06 8.37
N PHE A 637 20.77 -24.73 8.20
CA PHE A 637 19.55 -24.12 7.68
C PHE A 637 19.29 -24.50 6.22
N LEU A 638 20.31 -24.36 5.36
CA LEU A 638 20.17 -24.55 3.93
C LEU A 638 20.10 -26.04 3.53
N PRO A 639 19.42 -26.36 2.42
CA PRO A 639 19.54 -27.64 1.75
C PRO A 639 21.00 -27.98 1.43
N PHE A 640 21.37 -29.24 1.59
CA PHE A 640 22.74 -29.71 1.39
C PHE A 640 22.78 -31.10 0.74
N ALA A 641 23.90 -31.43 0.11
CA ALA A 641 24.17 -32.78 -0.40
C ALA A 641 24.97 -33.58 0.63
N SER A 642 24.55 -34.81 0.91
CA SER A 642 25.29 -35.70 1.83
C SER A 642 26.60 -36.21 1.23
N THR A 643 26.71 -36.17 -0.10
CA THR A 643 27.88 -36.58 -0.88
C THR A 643 28.37 -35.45 -1.79
N PRO A 644 29.69 -35.36 -2.06
CA PRO A 644 30.23 -34.33 -2.95
C PRO A 644 29.69 -34.47 -4.37
N LEU A 645 29.21 -33.37 -4.95
CA LEU A 645 28.67 -33.33 -6.32
C LEU A 645 29.80 -33.38 -7.35
N THR A 646 30.14 -34.57 -7.83
CA THR A 646 31.27 -34.77 -8.75
C THR A 646 30.92 -34.43 -10.20
N ASN A 647 29.71 -34.78 -10.67
CA ASN A 647 29.26 -34.53 -12.04
C ASN A 647 27.86 -33.87 -12.14
N ILE A 648 27.52 -33.37 -13.33
CA ILE A 648 26.23 -32.69 -13.59
C ILE A 648 25.07 -33.68 -13.53
N ALA A 649 25.26 -34.94 -13.97
CA ALA A 649 24.22 -35.96 -13.94
C ALA A 649 23.74 -36.30 -12.51
N GLN A 650 24.68 -36.43 -11.56
CA GLN A 650 24.41 -36.62 -10.11
C GLN A 650 23.79 -35.37 -9.49
N SER A 651 24.20 -34.19 -9.96
CA SER A 651 23.59 -32.93 -9.51
C SER A 651 22.12 -32.89 -9.96
N VAL A 652 21.84 -33.26 -11.21
CA VAL A 652 20.48 -33.28 -11.75
C VAL A 652 19.63 -34.39 -11.14
N SER A 653 20.18 -35.54 -10.71
CA SER A 653 19.35 -36.59 -10.09
C SER A 653 18.75 -36.17 -8.75
N ALA A 654 19.38 -35.23 -8.04
CA ALA A 654 19.05 -34.80 -6.67
C ALA A 654 19.12 -35.92 -5.61
N GLU A 655 19.74 -37.04 -5.95
CA GLU A 655 19.89 -38.19 -5.07
C GLU A 655 20.85 -37.88 -3.91
N GLY A 656 20.44 -38.18 -2.68
CA GLY A 656 21.25 -37.90 -1.47
C GLY A 656 21.22 -36.44 -0.99
N MET A 657 20.39 -35.58 -1.60
CA MET A 657 20.13 -34.23 -1.13
C MET A 657 19.16 -34.24 0.06
N LYS A 658 19.44 -33.38 1.03
CA LYS A 658 18.60 -33.15 2.21
C LYS A 658 18.09 -31.72 2.20
N ALA A 659 16.83 -31.52 2.56
CA ALA A 659 16.18 -30.22 2.52
C ALA A 659 16.63 -29.24 3.63
N GLY A 660 17.49 -29.69 4.55
CA GLY A 660 17.97 -28.90 5.69
C GLY A 660 16.85 -28.54 6.66
N ASN A 661 17.13 -27.67 7.64
CA ASN A 661 16.10 -27.20 8.56
C ASN A 661 15.04 -26.34 7.85
N TYR A 662 15.40 -25.62 6.78
CA TYR A 662 14.43 -24.89 5.96
C TYR A 662 13.34 -25.80 5.40
N GLY A 663 13.70 -26.94 4.81
CA GLY A 663 12.71 -27.87 4.26
C GLY A 663 11.72 -28.39 5.30
N ASN A 664 12.18 -28.61 6.53
CA ASN A 664 11.31 -29.00 7.63
C ASN A 664 10.32 -27.88 7.98
N LEU A 665 10.76 -26.62 8.04
CA LEU A 665 9.88 -25.48 8.27
C LEU A 665 8.82 -25.35 7.17
N LEU A 666 9.22 -25.49 5.91
CA LEU A 666 8.30 -25.39 4.78
C LEU A 666 7.18 -26.45 4.86
N VAL A 667 7.55 -27.72 5.03
CA VAL A 667 6.60 -28.83 4.98
C VAL A 667 5.76 -28.96 6.25
N LEU A 668 6.38 -28.76 7.43
CA LEU A 668 5.71 -29.02 8.71
C LEU A 668 4.98 -27.79 9.27
N ILE A 669 5.34 -26.58 8.84
CA ILE A 669 4.83 -25.34 9.45
C ILE A 669 4.18 -24.42 8.41
N GLU A 670 4.92 -23.96 7.40
CA GLU A 670 4.43 -22.94 6.46
C GLU A 670 3.31 -23.47 5.55
N GLN A 671 3.48 -24.67 4.96
CA GLN A 671 2.45 -25.26 4.10
C GLN A 671 1.11 -25.55 4.82
N PRO A 672 1.09 -26.14 6.03
CA PRO A 672 -0.16 -26.33 6.78
C PRO A 672 -0.83 -25.02 7.20
N ARG A 673 -0.03 -24.02 7.59
CA ARG A 673 -0.54 -22.70 8.03
C ARG A 673 -1.02 -21.84 6.87
N GLY A 674 -0.41 -21.98 5.70
CA GLY A 674 -0.66 -21.16 4.52
C GLY A 674 -0.01 -19.78 4.57
N GLU A 675 1.07 -19.65 5.35
CA GLU A 675 1.88 -18.44 5.56
C GLU A 675 3.34 -18.77 5.25
N TYR A 676 3.99 -17.97 4.40
CA TYR A 676 5.26 -18.33 3.74
C TYR A 676 6.39 -17.32 3.98
N ALA A 677 6.45 -16.72 5.17
CA ALA A 677 7.42 -15.66 5.48
C ALA A 677 8.89 -16.12 5.35
N VAL A 678 9.23 -17.30 5.85
CA VAL A 678 10.59 -17.88 5.76
C VAL A 678 10.86 -18.34 4.33
N THR A 679 9.88 -18.94 3.65
CA THR A 679 10.01 -19.32 2.24
C THR A 679 10.33 -18.12 1.34
N ILE A 680 9.63 -16.99 1.49
CA ILE A 680 9.90 -15.78 0.71
C ILE A 680 11.30 -15.25 1.03
N ALA A 681 11.68 -15.18 2.31
CA ALA A 681 13.02 -14.75 2.72
C ALA A 681 14.11 -15.68 2.16
N PHE A 682 13.89 -17.00 2.20
CA PHE A 682 14.80 -18.01 1.64
C PHE A 682 14.98 -17.85 0.14
N LEU A 683 13.90 -17.67 -0.63
CA LEU A 683 13.99 -17.47 -2.08
C LEU A 683 14.78 -16.21 -2.43
N ARG A 684 14.57 -15.11 -1.69
CA ARG A 684 15.36 -13.87 -1.83
C ARG A 684 16.84 -14.10 -1.51
N LEU A 685 17.14 -14.80 -0.42
CA LEU A 685 18.51 -15.15 -0.03
C LEU A 685 19.20 -15.99 -1.12
N VAL A 686 18.58 -17.07 -1.57
CA VAL A 686 19.14 -17.97 -2.60
C VAL A 686 19.36 -17.20 -3.90
N THR A 687 18.40 -16.39 -4.32
CA THR A 687 18.54 -15.54 -5.52
C THR A 687 19.74 -14.60 -5.40
N THR A 688 19.93 -14.01 -4.22
CA THR A 688 21.02 -13.07 -3.94
C THR A 688 22.38 -13.77 -3.93
N LEU A 689 22.47 -14.93 -3.27
CA LEU A 689 23.70 -15.73 -3.21
C LEU A 689 24.10 -16.27 -4.59
N VAL A 690 23.14 -16.76 -5.38
CA VAL A 690 23.39 -17.24 -6.75
C VAL A 690 23.86 -16.07 -7.62
N LYS A 691 23.18 -14.91 -7.57
CA LYS A 691 23.61 -13.72 -8.31
C LYS A 691 25.02 -13.27 -7.92
N GLY A 692 25.33 -13.25 -6.63
CA GLY A 692 26.64 -12.87 -6.11
C GLY A 692 27.77 -13.86 -6.40
N GLN A 693 27.45 -15.08 -6.84
CA GLN A 693 28.41 -16.10 -7.25
C GLN A 693 28.48 -16.31 -8.77
N LEU A 694 27.73 -15.54 -9.57
CA LEU A 694 27.83 -15.54 -11.02
C LEU A 694 29.28 -15.21 -11.44
N GLY A 695 29.93 -16.16 -12.13
CA GLY A 695 31.33 -16.07 -12.55
C GLY A 695 32.33 -16.86 -11.69
N SER A 696 31.94 -17.33 -10.50
CA SER A 696 32.74 -18.24 -9.68
C SER A 696 32.29 -19.69 -9.88
N THR A 697 32.98 -20.44 -10.74
CA THR A 697 32.64 -21.83 -11.09
C THR A 697 32.96 -22.85 -9.97
N GLN A 698 33.57 -22.41 -8.86
CA GLN A 698 34.10 -23.32 -7.84
C GLN A 698 33.10 -23.68 -6.73
N ASN A 699 32.01 -22.92 -6.56
CA ASN A 699 31.14 -23.10 -5.40
C ASN A 699 29.86 -23.89 -5.72
N LYS A 700 29.98 -25.23 -5.82
CA LYS A 700 28.85 -26.14 -6.06
C LYS A 700 27.87 -26.26 -4.87
N GLY A 701 28.14 -25.59 -3.76
CA GLY A 701 27.38 -25.73 -2.51
C GLY A 701 25.93 -25.24 -2.56
N LEU A 702 25.59 -24.30 -3.46
CA LEU A 702 24.21 -23.79 -3.62
C LEU A 702 23.33 -24.67 -4.52
N VAL A 703 23.90 -25.65 -5.22
CA VAL A 703 23.16 -26.53 -6.15
C VAL A 703 21.95 -27.21 -5.49
N PRO A 704 22.05 -27.77 -4.26
CA PRO A 704 20.89 -28.34 -3.57
C PRO A 704 19.76 -27.34 -3.31
N CYS A 705 20.09 -26.07 -3.05
CA CYS A 705 19.09 -25.02 -2.84
C CYS A 705 18.31 -24.73 -4.13
N VAL A 706 19.03 -24.59 -5.25
CA VAL A 706 18.44 -24.35 -6.58
C VAL A 706 17.56 -25.53 -7.01
N LEU A 707 18.03 -26.76 -6.78
CA LEU A 707 17.28 -27.96 -7.14
C LEU A 707 16.03 -28.15 -6.30
N LEU A 708 16.06 -27.85 -5.00
CA LEU A 708 14.85 -27.85 -4.17
C LEU A 708 13.78 -26.92 -4.76
N VAL A 709 14.18 -25.71 -5.18
CA VAL A 709 13.26 -24.75 -5.80
C VAL A 709 12.70 -25.28 -7.12
N LEU A 710 13.56 -25.77 -8.02
CA LEU A 710 13.15 -26.19 -9.36
C LEU A 710 12.37 -27.52 -9.38
N LYS A 711 12.72 -28.47 -8.51
CA LYS A 711 12.14 -29.83 -8.54
C LYS A 711 11.02 -30.04 -7.55
N GLU A 712 11.03 -29.38 -6.40
CA GLU A 712 10.02 -29.59 -5.35
C GLU A 712 9.03 -28.42 -5.28
N MET A 713 9.54 -27.19 -5.19
CA MET A 713 8.66 -26.02 -4.97
C MET A 713 7.91 -25.61 -6.25
N LEU A 714 8.61 -25.36 -7.36
CA LEU A 714 8.02 -24.86 -8.59
C LEU A 714 6.97 -25.81 -9.21
N PRO A 715 7.09 -27.14 -9.13
CA PRO A 715 6.03 -28.03 -9.63
C PRO A 715 4.83 -28.12 -8.70
N THR A 716 4.94 -27.77 -7.42
CA THR A 716 3.89 -28.03 -6.42
C THR A 716 3.24 -26.78 -5.81
N TYR A 717 3.84 -25.59 -5.96
CA TYR A 717 3.35 -24.36 -5.30
C TYR A 717 1.88 -24.05 -5.62
N HIS A 718 1.41 -24.35 -6.83
CA HIS A 718 0.00 -24.16 -7.22
C HIS A 718 -1.00 -24.99 -6.40
N LYS A 719 -0.53 -26.04 -5.68
CA LYS A 719 -1.34 -26.90 -4.80
C LYS A 719 -1.26 -26.49 -3.33
N TRP A 720 -0.40 -25.53 -2.98
CA TRP A 720 -0.23 -25.10 -1.60
C TRP A 720 -1.41 -24.26 -1.12
N ARG A 721 -1.63 -24.21 0.19
CA ARG A 721 -2.66 -23.39 0.82
C ARG A 721 -2.15 -21.96 0.97
N TYR A 722 -2.90 -20.96 0.53
CA TYR A 722 -2.52 -19.55 0.74
C TYR A 722 -3.63 -18.83 1.49
N ASN A 723 -3.30 -18.18 2.62
CA ASN A 723 -4.28 -17.40 3.38
C ASN A 723 -4.59 -16.03 2.75
N THR A 724 -3.66 -15.51 1.94
CA THR A 724 -3.76 -14.19 1.30
C THR A 724 -3.59 -14.29 -0.21
N TYR A 725 -4.46 -13.59 -0.95
CA TYR A 725 -4.32 -13.42 -2.40
C TYR A 725 -3.02 -12.67 -2.72
N GLY A 726 -2.32 -13.06 -3.80
CA GLY A 726 -1.06 -12.42 -4.24
C GLY A 726 0.22 -13.00 -3.65
N VAL A 727 0.19 -13.69 -2.49
CA VAL A 727 1.38 -14.37 -1.92
C VAL A 727 1.93 -15.43 -2.89
N ARG A 728 1.04 -16.11 -3.61
CA ARG A 728 1.39 -17.03 -4.69
C ARG A 728 2.16 -16.32 -5.82
N ASP A 729 1.69 -15.13 -6.21
CA ASP A 729 2.16 -14.41 -7.39
C ASP A 729 3.39 -13.54 -7.12
N GLY A 730 3.66 -13.14 -5.87
CA GLY A 730 4.89 -12.44 -5.43
C GLY A 730 6.19 -13.25 -5.59
N SER A 731 6.09 -14.46 -6.15
CA SER A 731 7.21 -15.25 -6.67
C SER A 731 7.56 -14.95 -8.14
N ARG A 732 6.70 -14.23 -8.86
CA ARG A 732 6.99 -13.56 -10.14
C ARG A 732 7.41 -12.14 -9.82
N GLY A 733 8.60 -11.74 -10.26
CA GLY A 733 9.10 -10.38 -10.08
C GLY A 733 8.10 -9.33 -10.56
N GLU A 734 8.09 -8.19 -9.88
CA GLU A 734 7.25 -7.00 -10.07
C GLU A 734 7.35 -6.33 -11.46
N ASP A 735 7.91 -7.01 -12.47
CA ASP A 735 8.05 -6.54 -13.84
C ASP A 735 6.87 -7.03 -14.70
N SER A 736 5.63 -6.58 -14.44
CA SER A 736 4.55 -6.54 -15.45
C SER A 736 3.22 -6.00 -14.91
N VAL A 737 3.07 -4.67 -14.85
CA VAL A 737 1.81 -3.97 -15.17
C VAL A 737 2.14 -2.66 -15.87
#